data_AF-A0A661FP08-F1
#
_entry.id   AF-A0A661FP08-F1
#
_cell.length_a   1.000
_cell.length_b   1.000
_cell.length_c   1.000
_cell.angle_alpha   90.00
_cell.angle_beta   90.00
_cell.angle_gamma   90.00
#
_symmetry.space_group_name_H-M   'P 1'
#
loop_
_entity.id
_entity.type
_entity.pdbx_description
1 polymer ?
#
loop_
_entity_poly.entity_id
_entity_poly.type
_entity_poly.pdbx_seq_one_letter_code
_entity_poly.pdbx_strand_id
1 'polypeptide(L)'
;RDIRKQWKRNHVKFQTADEDVPVYPTIASQFNDPGITWMFSELCRRMADKLELDAENWTPDLDVTQKEPRAMAVIPGSRIRYLAEISEQGRAIQNSVEQQAESASQLQHLYEALKALEDPDLPDVFSPYFANALADNKDRSILVLRQRYQEALHELSTEALGLLRDWPARRDAVRTERYSYEVRGKEVTGANYLESLSHQQIPKIAAPNFRDWGELLKFLMKENLPGGYPYTGGVYPYRRLGEDPTRMFAGEGTPEKTNRRFHYLSHGQDTARLSTAFDSVTLYGEDPHERPDIYGKVGNSGVSIASVDDMKKLYSGFDLCAPTTSVSMTINGPAPMILAFFMNTAIDQQVEKHLKECGEWEAAQKKIDDYFKGKTRPQYIGDLPPGNEGLGLALLGISGDELVSAKTYEEIRQRTLAATRGTVQADILKEDQAQNTCIFSTEFALKMMGDVQQYFIDNKVRNYYSVSISGYHIAEAGANPISQLAFTLSNGFTIVEYYLARGMEIDDFAPNLSFFFSNGMDPEYTVIGRVARRIWARAMRERYGASARSQMLKYHVQTSGRSLHAQEISFNDIRTTLQALYAMFDNCNSLHTNAFDEAITTPTEQSVRRAVAIQLIISRELGLNYCENPWQGSFVVDELTDLVEEAVFKEFDRISERGGVLGAMDTMYQRGKIQEESLYYESKKHDGSYPLVGVNTFLPKKGQEDEVHDLELIRSSEAEKQDQISHVTAFRGNHDSESAAAIRRLQEVARARGNVFEELMHTVKSNSLGQISAALYEVGGEYRRNM
;
A
#
# COMPACT_ATOMS: atom_id res chain seq x y z
N ARG A 1 20.66 2.46 -37.28
CA ARG A 1 20.96 2.37 -38.74
C ARG A 1 21.61 3.64 -39.30
N ASP A 2 21.03 4.82 -39.08
CA ASP A 2 21.54 6.06 -39.70
C ASP A 2 22.93 6.45 -39.19
N ILE A 3 23.20 6.25 -37.90
CA ILE A 3 24.53 6.46 -37.31
C ILE A 3 25.59 5.56 -37.99
N ARG A 4 25.28 4.28 -38.25
CA ARG A 4 26.19 3.36 -38.97
C ARG A 4 26.49 3.85 -40.38
N LYS A 5 25.46 4.28 -41.13
CA LYS A 5 25.64 4.87 -42.47
C LYS A 5 26.53 6.12 -42.43
N GLN A 6 26.32 6.99 -41.44
CA GLN A 6 27.11 8.19 -41.28
C GLN A 6 28.57 7.86 -40.94
N TRP A 7 28.82 6.87 -40.07
CA TRP A 7 30.19 6.42 -39.77
C TRP A 7 30.90 5.91 -41.02
N LYS A 8 30.25 5.07 -41.84
CA LYS A 8 30.81 4.56 -43.10
C LYS A 8 31.17 5.70 -44.07
N ARG A 9 30.31 6.70 -44.19
CA ARG A 9 30.56 7.92 -44.99
C ARG A 9 31.78 8.68 -44.49
N ASN A 10 31.84 8.95 -43.19
CA ASN A 10 32.94 9.72 -42.58
C ASN A 10 34.31 9.04 -42.73
N HIS A 11 34.34 7.70 -42.82
CA HIS A 11 35.58 6.93 -42.93
C HIS A 11 35.86 6.42 -44.35
N VAL A 12 35.03 6.78 -45.35
CA VAL A 12 35.15 6.30 -46.74
C VAL A 12 35.13 4.75 -46.83
N LYS A 13 34.42 4.10 -45.89
CA LYS A 13 34.36 2.64 -45.71
C LYS A 13 32.99 2.08 -46.10
N PHE A 14 32.59 2.33 -47.35
CA PHE A 14 31.25 1.97 -47.85
C PHE A 14 30.99 0.45 -47.92
N GLN A 15 32.04 -0.34 -48.13
CA GLN A 15 31.97 -1.79 -48.27
C GLN A 15 32.05 -2.56 -46.95
N THR A 16 32.35 -1.89 -45.83
CA THR A 16 32.39 -2.52 -44.50
C THR A 16 31.01 -3.05 -44.14
N ALA A 17 30.90 -4.27 -43.62
CA ALA A 17 29.61 -4.82 -43.19
C ALA A 17 29.02 -3.98 -42.03
N ASP A 18 27.70 -3.93 -41.89
CA ASP A 18 27.06 -3.14 -40.81
C ASP A 18 27.47 -3.62 -39.41
N GLU A 19 27.82 -4.89 -39.27
CA GLU A 19 28.27 -5.54 -38.03
C GLU A 19 29.70 -5.17 -37.61
N ASP A 20 30.55 -4.78 -38.57
CA ASP A 20 31.94 -4.37 -38.32
C ASP A 20 32.07 -2.87 -37.98
N VAL A 21 30.97 -2.12 -38.14
CA VAL A 21 30.92 -0.70 -37.80
C VAL A 21 30.85 -0.55 -36.28
N PRO A 22 31.75 0.22 -35.64
CA PRO A 22 31.79 0.39 -34.18
C PRO A 22 30.68 1.30 -33.66
N VAL A 23 29.44 0.87 -33.82
CA VAL A 23 28.24 1.57 -33.38
C VAL A 23 27.34 0.55 -32.69
N TYR A 24 27.31 0.67 -31.37
CA TYR A 24 26.64 -0.23 -30.44
C TYR A 24 25.39 0.47 -29.87
N PRO A 25 24.19 -0.10 -30.01
CA PRO A 25 23.04 0.35 -29.26
C PRO A 25 23.19 -0.13 -27.81
N THR A 26 23.03 0.76 -26.84
CA THR A 26 23.22 0.44 -25.42
C THR A 26 22.14 1.09 -24.57
N ILE A 27 21.71 0.42 -23.52
CA ILE A 27 20.82 0.97 -22.48
C ILE A 27 21.55 0.84 -21.13
N ALA A 28 22.35 1.85 -20.77
CA ALA A 28 23.19 1.80 -19.56
C ALA A 28 22.42 1.86 -18.23
N SER A 29 21.11 2.15 -18.27
CA SER A 29 20.19 2.04 -17.14
C SER A 29 19.67 0.62 -16.93
N GLN A 30 19.72 -0.23 -17.97
CA GLN A 30 19.30 -1.62 -17.89
C GLN A 30 20.44 -2.48 -17.32
N PHE A 31 20.15 -3.21 -16.25
CA PHE A 31 21.11 -4.15 -15.69
C PHE A 31 21.38 -5.30 -16.68
N ASN A 32 22.66 -5.67 -16.83
CA ASN A 32 23.11 -6.71 -17.77
C ASN A 32 22.63 -6.47 -19.23
N ASP A 33 22.71 -5.22 -19.69
CA ASP A 33 22.36 -4.86 -21.07
C ASP A 33 23.28 -5.59 -22.08
N PRO A 34 22.74 -6.41 -23.00
CA PRO A 34 23.53 -7.09 -24.02
C PRO A 34 24.27 -6.10 -24.93
N GLY A 35 23.73 -4.89 -25.12
CA GLY A 35 24.40 -3.83 -25.86
C GLY A 35 25.70 -3.38 -25.20
N ILE A 36 25.68 -3.11 -23.89
CA ILE A 36 26.87 -2.79 -23.09
C ILE A 36 27.88 -3.94 -23.10
N THR A 37 27.42 -5.18 -22.89
CA THR A 37 28.29 -6.38 -22.90
C THR A 37 29.00 -6.54 -24.24
N TRP A 38 28.27 -6.39 -25.35
CA TRP A 38 28.84 -6.42 -26.70
C TRP A 38 29.85 -5.29 -26.93
N MET A 39 29.50 -4.06 -26.53
CA MET A 39 30.36 -2.89 -26.65
C MET A 39 31.65 -3.04 -25.83
N PHE A 40 31.56 -3.56 -24.61
CA PHE A 40 32.71 -3.79 -23.73
C PHE A 40 33.65 -4.86 -24.29
N SER A 41 33.12 -6.01 -24.72
CA SER A 41 33.91 -7.08 -25.35
C SER A 41 34.69 -6.57 -26.57
N GLU A 42 34.03 -5.78 -27.42
CA GLU A 42 34.65 -5.22 -28.62
C GLU A 42 35.62 -4.06 -28.32
N LEU A 43 35.40 -3.32 -27.24
CA LEU A 43 36.35 -2.33 -26.72
C LEU A 43 37.63 -3.03 -26.24
N CYS A 44 37.52 -4.09 -25.45
CA CYS A 44 38.66 -4.88 -24.98
C CYS A 44 39.46 -5.45 -26.15
N ARG A 45 38.78 -6.05 -27.13
CA ARG A 45 39.41 -6.57 -28.36
C ARG A 45 40.18 -5.48 -29.11
N ARG A 46 39.59 -4.31 -29.31
CA ARG A 46 40.24 -3.18 -30.00
C ARG A 46 41.40 -2.59 -29.22
N MET A 47 41.30 -2.56 -27.88
CA MET A 47 42.40 -2.13 -27.03
C MET A 47 43.57 -3.09 -27.11
N ALA A 48 43.31 -4.40 -27.07
CA ALA A 48 44.33 -5.42 -27.26
C ALA A 48 45.04 -5.27 -28.60
N ASP A 49 44.28 -5.14 -29.70
CA ASP A 49 44.84 -4.93 -31.04
C ASP A 49 45.69 -3.65 -31.14
N LYS A 50 45.19 -2.54 -30.58
CA LYS A 50 45.81 -1.22 -30.76
C LYS A 50 47.05 -1.02 -29.89
N LEU A 51 47.08 -1.63 -28.71
CA LEU A 51 48.14 -1.49 -27.72
C LEU A 51 49.05 -2.72 -27.64
N GLU A 52 48.83 -3.72 -28.51
CA GLU A 52 49.55 -4.99 -28.53
C GLU A 52 49.51 -5.71 -27.16
N LEU A 53 48.34 -5.70 -26.51
CA LEU A 53 48.15 -6.32 -25.19
C LEU A 53 47.85 -7.81 -25.33
N ASP A 54 48.15 -8.56 -24.27
CA ASP A 54 47.91 -10.00 -24.20
C ASP A 54 46.42 -10.34 -24.34
N ALA A 55 46.09 -11.10 -25.38
CA ALA A 55 44.73 -11.48 -25.72
C ALA A 55 44.08 -12.37 -24.65
N GLU A 56 44.84 -13.19 -23.90
CA GLU A 56 44.28 -14.02 -22.83
C GLU A 56 43.72 -13.17 -21.69
N ASN A 57 44.36 -12.04 -21.40
CA ASN A 57 43.95 -11.11 -20.34
C ASN A 57 42.91 -10.07 -20.78
N TRP A 58 42.68 -9.94 -22.09
CA TRP A 58 41.80 -8.93 -22.69
C TRP A 58 40.59 -9.53 -23.44
N THR A 59 40.38 -10.83 -23.34
CA THR A 59 39.19 -11.50 -23.87
C THR A 59 38.26 -11.85 -22.71
N PRO A 60 37.26 -11.00 -22.40
CA PRO A 60 36.37 -11.26 -21.27
C PRO A 60 35.49 -12.47 -21.56
N ASP A 61 35.32 -13.35 -20.56
CA ASP A 61 34.41 -14.50 -20.61
C ASP A 61 32.95 -14.02 -20.44
N LEU A 62 32.39 -13.50 -21.53
CA LEU A 62 31.05 -12.91 -21.56
C LEU A 62 30.27 -13.47 -22.75
N ASP A 63 28.99 -13.76 -22.52
CA ASP A 63 28.07 -14.13 -23.59
C ASP A 63 27.70 -12.90 -24.43
N VAL A 64 28.15 -12.90 -25.70
CA VAL A 64 27.87 -11.85 -26.70
C VAL A 64 26.97 -12.35 -27.83
N THR A 65 26.28 -13.49 -27.64
CA THR A 65 25.32 -14.02 -28.62
C THR A 65 24.17 -13.06 -28.86
N GLN A 66 23.68 -12.42 -27.79
CA GLN A 66 22.73 -11.33 -27.86
C GLN A 66 23.45 -9.97 -27.87
N LYS A 67 23.23 -9.18 -28.92
CA LYS A 67 23.90 -7.87 -29.13
C LYS A 67 22.96 -6.68 -29.07
N GLU A 68 21.66 -6.92 -29.24
CA GLU A 68 20.66 -5.85 -29.23
C GLU A 68 20.03 -5.73 -27.84
N PRO A 69 20.03 -4.52 -27.25
CA PRO A 69 19.25 -4.20 -26.08
C PRO A 69 17.80 -4.62 -26.30
N ARG A 70 17.24 -5.37 -25.35
CA ARG A 70 15.80 -5.56 -25.29
C ARG A 70 15.27 -4.50 -24.33
N ALA A 71 14.85 -3.37 -24.90
CA ALA A 71 14.06 -2.39 -24.17
C ALA A 71 12.78 -3.07 -23.69
N MET A 72 12.80 -3.61 -22.47
CA MET A 72 11.58 -4.03 -21.79
C MET A 72 10.96 -2.75 -21.26
N ALA A 73 10.10 -2.13 -22.06
CA ALA A 73 9.27 -1.07 -21.54
C ALA A 73 8.39 -1.72 -20.45
N VAL A 74 8.65 -1.38 -19.17
CA VAL A 74 7.87 -1.86 -18.01
C VAL A 74 6.37 -1.65 -18.26
N ILE A 75 6.05 -0.55 -18.93
CA ILE A 75 4.73 -0.27 -19.50
C ILE A 75 4.89 -0.09 -21.02
N PRO A 76 4.14 -0.82 -21.86
CA PRO A 76 4.19 -0.66 -23.31
C PRO A 76 3.91 0.78 -23.76
N GLY A 77 4.58 1.22 -24.83
CA GLY A 77 4.45 2.58 -25.36
C GLY A 77 3.00 3.02 -25.65
N SER A 78 2.14 2.08 -26.06
CA SER A 78 0.71 2.33 -26.32
C SER A 78 -0.11 2.61 -25.07
N ARG A 79 0.43 2.35 -23.87
CA ARG A 79 -0.27 2.50 -22.59
C ARG A 79 0.29 3.66 -21.74
N ILE A 80 1.25 4.43 -22.26
CA ILE A 80 1.93 5.52 -21.52
C ILE A 80 0.98 6.66 -21.08
N ARG A 81 -0.15 6.85 -21.78
CA ARG A 81 -1.12 7.92 -21.51
C ARG A 81 -2.22 7.56 -20.51
N TYR A 82 -2.09 6.45 -19.79
CA TYR A 82 -3.09 5.95 -18.83
C TYR A 82 -3.59 7.00 -17.82
N LEU A 83 -2.71 7.85 -17.30
CA LEU A 83 -3.11 8.90 -16.34
C LEU A 83 -3.97 9.99 -16.97
N ALA A 84 -3.65 10.42 -18.19
CA ALA A 84 -4.46 11.39 -18.94
C ALA A 84 -5.82 10.79 -19.35
N GLU A 85 -5.84 9.51 -19.70
CA GLU A 85 -7.09 8.82 -20.03
C GLU A 85 -8.01 8.71 -18.79
N ILE A 86 -7.44 8.49 -17.60
CA ILE A 86 -8.18 8.50 -16.32
C ILE A 86 -8.71 9.90 -15.98
N SER A 87 -7.91 10.96 -16.17
CA SER A 87 -8.34 12.33 -15.88
C SER A 87 -9.44 12.81 -16.84
N GLU A 88 -9.29 12.54 -18.15
CA GLU A 88 -10.30 12.84 -19.18
C GLU A 88 -11.62 12.11 -18.88
N GLN A 89 -11.56 10.82 -18.55
CA GLN A 89 -12.74 10.04 -18.19
C GLN A 89 -13.38 10.51 -16.89
N GLY A 90 -12.59 10.85 -15.87
CA GLY A 90 -13.09 11.40 -14.60
C GLY A 90 -13.88 12.68 -14.79
N ARG A 91 -13.37 13.61 -15.61
CA ARG A 91 -14.08 14.86 -15.97
C ARG A 91 -15.33 14.60 -16.80
N ALA A 92 -15.28 13.65 -17.73
CA ALA A 92 -16.45 13.26 -18.53
C ALA A 92 -17.57 12.68 -17.65
N ILE A 93 -17.24 11.84 -16.67
CA ILE A 93 -18.20 11.32 -15.69
C ILE A 93 -18.81 12.47 -14.89
N GLN A 94 -18.01 13.42 -14.41
CA GLN A 94 -18.53 14.56 -13.64
C GLN A 94 -19.54 15.37 -14.48
N ASN A 95 -19.22 15.68 -15.73
CA ASN A 95 -20.15 16.36 -16.64
C ASN A 95 -21.41 15.54 -16.89
N SER A 96 -21.28 14.23 -17.06
CA SER A 96 -22.44 13.34 -17.23
C SER A 96 -23.33 13.31 -16.00
N VAL A 97 -22.76 13.35 -14.79
CA VAL A 97 -23.56 13.40 -13.55
C VAL A 97 -24.37 14.69 -13.47
N GLU A 98 -23.79 15.83 -13.80
CA GLU A 98 -24.52 17.11 -13.82
C GLU A 98 -25.66 17.08 -14.86
N GLN A 99 -25.40 16.59 -16.07
CA GLN A 99 -26.45 16.44 -17.09
C GLN A 99 -27.59 15.51 -16.65
N GLN A 100 -27.25 14.35 -16.07
CA GLN A 100 -28.25 13.41 -15.56
C GLN A 100 -29.06 14.02 -14.40
N ALA A 101 -28.42 14.79 -13.51
CA ALA A 101 -29.10 15.49 -12.44
C ALA A 101 -30.07 16.56 -12.98
N GLU A 102 -29.65 17.37 -13.96
CA GLU A 102 -30.52 18.36 -14.61
C GLU A 102 -31.75 17.70 -15.26
N SER A 103 -31.56 16.62 -16.03
CA SER A 103 -32.67 15.87 -16.62
C SER A 103 -33.59 15.25 -15.55
N ALA A 104 -33.05 14.82 -14.40
CA ALA A 104 -33.85 14.29 -13.30
C ALA A 104 -34.70 15.37 -12.61
N SER A 105 -34.15 16.57 -12.35
CA SER A 105 -34.93 17.70 -11.84
C SER A 105 -36.01 18.12 -12.85
N GLN A 106 -35.67 18.19 -14.13
CA GLN A 106 -36.64 18.50 -15.19
C GLN A 106 -37.77 17.46 -15.24
N LEU A 107 -37.45 16.18 -15.17
CA LEU A 107 -38.42 15.09 -15.11
C LEU A 107 -39.37 15.27 -13.93
N GLN A 108 -38.84 15.62 -12.74
CA GLN A 108 -39.64 15.88 -11.56
C GLN A 108 -40.59 17.07 -11.74
N HIS A 109 -40.07 18.19 -12.25
CA HIS A 109 -40.87 19.40 -12.48
C HIS A 109 -42.04 19.13 -13.42
N LEU A 110 -41.80 18.36 -14.50
CA LEU A 110 -42.83 17.96 -15.45
C LEU A 110 -43.86 17.02 -14.81
N TYR A 111 -43.40 16.04 -14.04
CA TYR A 111 -44.27 15.11 -13.31
C TYR A 111 -45.19 15.84 -12.32
N GLU A 112 -44.63 16.72 -11.48
CA GLU A 112 -45.40 17.47 -10.48
C GLU A 112 -46.36 18.47 -11.14
N ALA A 113 -45.98 19.08 -12.28
CA ALA A 113 -46.88 19.92 -13.06
C ALA A 113 -48.07 19.12 -13.63
N LEU A 114 -47.81 17.97 -14.25
CA LEU A 114 -48.85 17.09 -14.80
C LEU A 114 -49.78 16.56 -13.69
N LYS A 115 -49.22 16.22 -12.53
CA LYS A 115 -49.97 15.82 -11.34
C LYS A 115 -50.85 16.95 -10.80
N ALA A 116 -50.33 18.18 -10.73
CA ALA A 116 -51.09 19.34 -10.29
C ALA A 116 -52.22 19.72 -11.26
N LEU A 117 -52.07 19.38 -12.54
CA LEU A 117 -53.10 19.50 -13.58
C LEU A 117 -54.09 18.32 -13.60
N GLU A 118 -53.96 17.36 -12.67
CA GLU A 118 -54.80 16.17 -12.58
C GLU A 118 -54.83 15.36 -13.90
N ASP A 119 -53.67 15.20 -14.54
CA ASP A 119 -53.56 14.44 -15.78
C ASP A 119 -54.08 13.00 -15.62
N PRO A 120 -55.15 12.59 -16.34
CA PRO A 120 -55.77 11.26 -16.19
C PRO A 120 -54.89 10.10 -16.67
N ASP A 121 -53.90 10.35 -17.54
CA ASP A 121 -53.00 9.33 -18.07
C ASP A 121 -51.61 9.37 -17.40
N LEU A 122 -51.43 10.14 -16.32
CA LEU A 122 -50.15 10.27 -15.61
C LEU A 122 -49.65 8.89 -15.16
N PRO A 123 -48.47 8.42 -15.64
CA PRO A 123 -47.91 7.14 -15.23
C PRO A 123 -47.38 7.20 -13.80
N ASP A 124 -47.04 6.03 -13.24
CA ASP A 124 -46.31 5.95 -11.99
C ASP A 124 -44.95 6.67 -12.10
N VAL A 125 -44.43 7.12 -10.96
CA VAL A 125 -43.12 7.78 -10.88
C VAL A 125 -42.05 6.96 -11.61
N PHE A 126 -41.27 7.63 -12.46
CA PHE A 126 -40.24 7.04 -13.33
C PHE A 126 -40.74 6.04 -14.39
N SER A 127 -42.02 6.04 -14.75
CA SER A 127 -42.57 5.14 -15.78
C SER A 127 -42.93 5.90 -17.06
N PRO A 128 -42.73 5.31 -18.25
CA PRO A 128 -43.05 5.98 -19.51
C PRO A 128 -44.56 6.06 -19.75
N TYR A 129 -45.00 7.03 -20.55
CA TYR A 129 -46.35 7.07 -21.08
C TYR A 129 -46.57 5.97 -22.12
N PHE A 130 -47.80 5.46 -22.21
CA PHE A 130 -48.22 4.66 -23.35
C PHE A 130 -48.32 5.54 -24.62
N ALA A 131 -48.02 4.95 -25.79
CA ALA A 131 -47.92 5.69 -27.05
C ALA A 131 -49.18 6.47 -27.44
N ASN A 132 -50.37 5.98 -27.06
CA ASN A 132 -51.64 6.67 -27.29
C ASN A 132 -51.76 7.99 -26.51
N ALA A 133 -51.27 8.03 -25.28
CA ALA A 133 -51.30 9.23 -24.42
C ALA A 133 -50.38 10.35 -24.91
N LEU A 134 -49.48 10.05 -25.86
CA LEU A 134 -48.52 10.98 -26.47
C LEU A 134 -48.96 11.51 -27.85
N ALA A 135 -50.04 10.98 -28.43
CA ALA A 135 -50.47 11.28 -29.79
C ALA A 135 -51.78 12.09 -29.89
N ASP A 136 -52.70 11.93 -28.93
CA ASP A 136 -54.01 12.59 -28.96
C ASP A 136 -54.42 13.08 -27.56
N ASN A 137 -54.57 14.39 -27.40
CA ASN A 137 -55.16 15.01 -26.21
C ASN A 137 -55.88 16.30 -26.63
N LYS A 138 -57.07 16.53 -26.06
CA LYS A 138 -57.86 17.75 -26.31
C LYS A 138 -57.16 19.02 -25.80
N ASP A 139 -56.27 18.88 -24.81
CA ASP A 139 -55.42 19.96 -24.32
C ASP A 139 -53.98 19.82 -24.83
N ARG A 140 -53.58 20.74 -25.72
CA ARG A 140 -52.24 20.80 -26.29
C ARG A 140 -51.16 21.01 -25.23
N SER A 141 -51.45 21.71 -24.14
CA SER A 141 -50.47 22.02 -23.08
C SER A 141 -50.10 20.74 -22.33
N ILE A 142 -51.10 19.93 -21.95
CA ILE A 142 -50.89 18.63 -21.32
C ILE A 142 -50.13 17.71 -22.28
N LEU A 143 -50.52 17.65 -23.56
CA LEU A 143 -49.82 16.83 -24.56
C LEU A 143 -48.33 17.15 -24.64
N VAL A 144 -47.97 18.45 -24.68
CA VAL A 144 -46.57 18.89 -24.73
C VAL A 144 -45.85 18.50 -23.44
N LEU A 145 -46.47 18.68 -22.27
CA LEU A 145 -45.87 18.29 -21.00
C LEU A 145 -45.61 16.76 -20.92
N ARG A 146 -46.54 15.93 -21.40
CA ARG A 146 -46.35 14.46 -21.48
C ARG A 146 -45.19 14.10 -22.41
N GLN A 147 -45.11 14.73 -23.57
CA GLN A 147 -44.01 14.51 -24.53
C GLN A 147 -42.66 14.92 -23.93
N ARG A 148 -42.58 16.09 -23.28
CA ARG A 148 -41.37 16.54 -22.58
C ARG A 148 -40.99 15.63 -21.42
N TYR A 149 -41.97 15.10 -20.68
CA TYR A 149 -41.71 14.12 -19.62
C TYR A 149 -41.09 12.85 -20.20
N GLN A 150 -41.65 12.34 -21.31
CA GLN A 150 -41.12 11.17 -22.01
C GLN A 150 -39.70 11.39 -22.51
N GLU A 151 -39.40 12.57 -23.07
CA GLU A 151 -38.06 12.97 -23.51
C GLU A 151 -37.08 13.00 -22.33
N ALA A 152 -37.40 13.72 -21.25
CA ALA A 152 -36.54 13.81 -20.07
C ALA A 152 -36.31 12.43 -19.41
N LEU A 153 -37.31 11.55 -19.44
CA LEU A 153 -37.18 10.19 -18.93
C LEU A 153 -36.19 9.36 -19.77
N HIS A 154 -36.18 9.55 -21.09
CA HIS A 154 -35.27 8.87 -22.01
C HIS A 154 -33.84 9.41 -21.97
N GLU A 155 -33.64 10.64 -21.51
CA GLU A 155 -32.30 11.21 -21.29
C GLU A 155 -31.59 10.57 -20.08
N LEU A 156 -32.36 10.05 -19.11
CA LEU A 156 -31.80 9.34 -17.96
C LEU A 156 -31.29 7.95 -18.35
N SER A 157 -30.07 7.66 -17.93
CA SER A 157 -29.46 6.34 -18.07
C SER A 157 -30.19 5.29 -17.23
N THR A 158 -30.06 4.01 -17.62
CA THR A 158 -30.62 2.90 -16.85
C THR A 158 -30.07 2.84 -15.42
N GLU A 159 -28.79 3.17 -15.22
CA GLU A 159 -28.17 3.24 -13.89
C GLU A 159 -28.80 4.37 -13.05
N ALA A 160 -28.96 5.57 -13.61
CA ALA A 160 -29.58 6.70 -12.92
C ALA A 160 -31.03 6.42 -12.50
N LEU A 161 -31.82 5.84 -13.40
CA LEU A 161 -33.21 5.42 -13.09
C LEU A 161 -33.25 4.33 -12.03
N GLY A 162 -32.33 3.37 -12.08
CA GLY A 162 -32.19 2.34 -11.04
C GLY A 162 -31.90 2.95 -9.68
N LEU A 163 -30.90 3.84 -9.59
CA LEU A 163 -30.53 4.55 -8.36
C LEU A 163 -31.72 5.31 -7.75
N LEU A 164 -32.49 6.04 -8.56
CA LEU A 164 -33.67 6.79 -8.10
C LEU A 164 -34.81 5.88 -7.62
N ARG A 165 -35.08 4.78 -8.36
CA ARG A 165 -36.13 3.81 -8.00
C ARG A 165 -35.80 3.03 -6.73
N ASP A 166 -34.54 2.67 -6.54
CA ASP A 166 -34.09 1.87 -5.40
C ASP A 166 -33.87 2.70 -4.13
N TRP A 167 -33.73 4.03 -4.27
CA TRP A 167 -33.43 4.93 -3.16
C TRP A 167 -34.41 4.84 -1.98
N PRO A 168 -35.76 4.85 -2.17
CA PRO A 168 -36.69 4.78 -1.04
C PRO A 168 -36.44 3.55 -0.16
N ALA A 169 -36.27 2.38 -0.77
CA ALA A 169 -35.97 1.14 -0.05
C ALA A 169 -34.63 1.22 0.69
N ARG A 170 -33.59 1.77 0.05
CA ARG A 170 -32.27 1.91 0.67
C ARG A 170 -32.25 2.91 1.83
N ARG A 171 -32.94 4.04 1.70
CA ARG A 171 -33.13 5.03 2.76
C ARG A 171 -33.87 4.44 3.95
N ASP A 172 -34.93 3.68 3.68
CA ASP A 172 -35.74 3.08 4.74
C ASP A 172 -34.97 1.95 5.45
N ALA A 173 -34.13 1.20 4.74
CA ALA A 173 -33.27 0.15 5.32
C ALA A 173 -32.24 0.67 6.33
N VAL A 174 -31.72 1.89 6.16
CA VAL A 174 -30.82 2.52 7.16
C VAL A 174 -31.58 3.21 8.30
N ARG A 175 -32.93 3.23 8.24
CA ARG A 175 -33.83 3.80 9.26
C ARG A 175 -34.63 2.76 10.05
N THR A 176 -34.52 1.49 9.71
CA THR A 176 -35.02 0.39 10.57
C THR A 176 -34.22 0.34 11.87
N GLU A 177 -34.74 -0.29 12.93
CA GLU A 177 -33.99 -0.44 14.20
C GLU A 177 -32.68 -1.21 14.03
N ARG A 178 -32.68 -2.22 13.15
CA ARG A 178 -31.55 -3.12 12.91
C ARG A 178 -31.25 -3.24 11.42
N TYR A 179 -29.97 -3.43 11.12
CA TYR A 179 -29.50 -3.81 9.79
C TYR A 179 -29.11 -5.28 9.74
N SER A 180 -29.17 -5.86 8.54
CA SER A 180 -28.59 -7.16 8.21
C SER A 180 -28.03 -7.10 6.79
N TYR A 181 -26.82 -7.64 6.59
CA TYR A 181 -26.23 -7.84 5.27
C TYR A 181 -25.32 -9.06 5.27
N GLU A 182 -25.06 -9.64 4.10
CA GLU A 182 -24.26 -10.85 3.97
C GLU A 182 -22.80 -10.53 3.56
N VAL A 183 -21.84 -11.19 4.21
CA VAL A 183 -20.42 -11.16 3.84
C VAL A 183 -19.91 -12.59 3.72
N ARG A 184 -19.62 -13.03 2.50
CA ARG A 184 -19.06 -14.37 2.22
C ARG A 184 -19.88 -15.51 2.87
N GLY A 185 -21.22 -15.48 2.76
CA GLY A 185 -22.08 -16.50 3.36
C GLY A 185 -22.42 -16.28 4.83
N LYS A 186 -21.87 -15.24 5.48
CA LYS A 186 -22.13 -14.93 6.90
C LYS A 186 -23.03 -13.70 7.02
N GLU A 187 -24.10 -13.83 7.77
CA GLU A 187 -24.96 -12.70 8.12
C GLU A 187 -24.27 -11.80 9.14
N VAL A 188 -24.17 -10.51 8.83
CA VAL A 188 -23.68 -9.46 9.71
C VAL A 188 -24.87 -8.60 10.10
N THR A 189 -25.15 -8.53 11.40
CA THR A 189 -26.28 -7.76 11.94
C THR A 189 -25.81 -6.75 12.98
N GLY A 190 -26.59 -5.69 13.16
CA GLY A 190 -26.35 -4.68 14.19
C GLY A 190 -27.50 -3.68 14.32
N ALA A 191 -27.34 -2.70 15.20
CA ALA A 191 -28.30 -1.62 15.36
C ALA A 191 -27.95 -0.45 14.43
N ASN A 192 -28.98 0.16 13.82
CA ASN A 192 -28.83 1.41 13.07
C ASN A 192 -28.85 2.64 13.98
N TYR A 193 -29.22 2.49 15.25
CA TYR A 193 -29.31 3.59 16.20
C TYR A 193 -28.59 3.28 17.52
N LEU A 194 -28.03 4.33 18.11
CA LEU A 194 -27.55 4.35 19.49
C LEU A 194 -28.33 5.40 20.27
N GLU A 195 -28.88 5.01 21.41
CA GLU A 195 -29.49 5.97 22.33
C GLU A 195 -28.41 6.74 23.09
N SER A 196 -28.43 8.08 22.97
CA SER A 196 -27.52 8.94 23.74
C SER A 196 -27.96 9.09 25.20
N LEU A 197 -27.11 9.63 26.06
CA LEU A 197 -27.46 9.97 27.45
C LEU A 197 -28.64 10.95 27.56
N SER A 198 -28.95 11.69 26.49
CA SER A 198 -30.12 12.58 26.40
C SER A 198 -31.31 11.92 25.70
N HIS A 199 -31.32 10.58 25.61
CA HIS A 199 -32.38 9.76 25.02
C HIS A 199 -32.68 10.05 23.55
N GLN A 200 -31.67 10.55 22.80
CA GLN A 200 -31.79 10.76 21.37
C GLN A 200 -31.30 9.52 20.61
N GLN A 201 -32.06 9.08 19.60
CA GLN A 201 -31.66 7.99 18.72
C GLN A 201 -30.69 8.52 17.64
N ILE A 202 -29.40 8.36 17.88
CA ILE A 202 -28.36 8.81 16.95
C ILE A 202 -28.21 7.77 15.84
N PRO A 203 -28.36 8.14 14.55
CA PRO A 203 -28.24 7.19 13.46
C PRO A 203 -26.77 6.80 13.23
N LYS A 204 -26.56 5.53 12.89
CA LYS A 204 -25.28 4.98 12.44
C LYS A 204 -24.94 5.44 11.02
N ILE A 205 -25.94 5.56 10.16
CA ILE A 205 -25.83 6.13 8.82
C ILE A 205 -26.92 7.19 8.65
N ALA A 206 -26.51 8.44 8.45
CA ALA A 206 -27.43 9.54 8.17
C ALA A 206 -27.75 9.61 6.67
N ALA A 207 -29.01 9.33 6.30
CA ALA A 207 -29.46 9.45 4.91
C ALA A 207 -29.98 10.87 4.61
N PRO A 208 -29.66 11.46 3.44
CA PRO A 208 -30.15 12.77 3.06
C PRO A 208 -31.68 12.82 2.88
N ASN A 209 -32.24 14.02 3.01
CA ASN A 209 -33.67 14.31 2.84
C ASN A 209 -33.95 15.21 1.62
N PHE A 210 -33.17 15.03 0.54
CA PHE A 210 -33.37 15.79 -0.68
C PHE A 210 -34.76 15.52 -1.26
N ARG A 211 -35.44 16.60 -1.65
CA ARG A 211 -36.75 16.55 -2.30
C ARG A 211 -36.62 16.56 -3.82
N ASP A 212 -35.62 17.26 -4.33
CA ASP A 212 -35.33 17.34 -5.76
C ASP A 212 -34.68 16.03 -6.24
N TRP A 213 -35.15 15.49 -7.36
CA TRP A 213 -34.62 14.25 -7.94
C TRP A 213 -33.22 14.43 -8.52
N GLY A 214 -32.87 15.61 -9.02
CA GLY A 214 -31.53 15.91 -9.50
C GLY A 214 -30.51 15.97 -8.37
N GLU A 215 -30.80 16.69 -7.29
CA GLU A 215 -29.94 16.75 -6.09
C GLU A 215 -29.73 15.36 -5.48
N LEU A 216 -30.80 14.56 -5.41
CA LEU A 216 -30.70 13.18 -4.96
C LEU A 216 -29.82 12.35 -5.90
N LEU A 217 -30.03 12.42 -7.21
CA LEU A 217 -29.26 11.65 -8.18
C LEU A 217 -27.78 12.05 -8.15
N LYS A 218 -27.49 13.35 -8.05
CA LYS A 218 -26.12 13.87 -7.90
C LYS A 218 -25.44 13.27 -6.68
N PHE A 219 -26.10 13.24 -5.52
CA PHE A 219 -25.58 12.56 -4.33
C PHE A 219 -25.31 11.07 -4.59
N LEU A 220 -26.27 10.36 -5.18
CA LEU A 220 -26.16 8.91 -5.42
C LEU A 220 -25.03 8.54 -6.40
N MET A 221 -24.74 9.40 -7.38
CA MET A 221 -23.68 9.16 -8.38
C MET A 221 -22.31 9.70 -7.96
N LYS A 222 -22.24 10.75 -7.13
CA LYS A 222 -20.97 11.34 -6.68
C LYS A 222 -20.43 10.72 -5.40
N GLU A 223 -21.31 10.37 -4.46
CA GLU A 223 -20.88 9.97 -3.12
C GLU A 223 -21.48 8.67 -2.62
N ASN A 224 -22.80 8.55 -2.78
CA ASN A 224 -23.64 7.46 -2.32
C ASN A 224 -23.55 7.19 -0.80
N LEU A 225 -24.42 6.36 -0.25
CA LEU A 225 -24.21 5.83 1.11
C LEU A 225 -22.98 4.90 1.12
N PRO A 226 -22.29 4.74 2.27
CA PRO A 226 -21.17 3.80 2.40
C PRO A 226 -21.51 2.42 1.83
N GLY A 227 -20.53 1.79 1.17
CA GLY A 227 -20.69 0.52 0.45
C GLY A 227 -21.38 0.62 -0.91
N GLY A 228 -21.85 1.79 -1.35
CA GLY A 228 -22.35 2.02 -2.71
C GLY A 228 -21.30 2.70 -3.59
N TYR A 229 -21.24 2.34 -4.88
CA TYR A 229 -20.39 3.04 -5.86
C TYR A 229 -20.72 4.54 -5.92
N PRO A 230 -19.74 5.46 -6.00
CA PRO A 230 -18.29 5.25 -6.17
C PRO A 230 -17.49 5.14 -4.84
N TYR A 231 -18.13 4.65 -3.78
CA TYR A 231 -17.53 4.34 -2.47
C TYR A 231 -16.93 5.54 -1.72
N THR A 232 -17.35 6.76 -2.06
CA THR A 232 -16.84 8.00 -1.46
C THR A 232 -17.11 8.06 0.05
N GLY A 233 -18.29 7.62 0.50
CA GLY A 233 -18.63 7.49 1.93
C GLY A 233 -17.92 6.34 2.66
N GLY A 234 -17.25 5.44 1.94
CA GLY A 234 -16.56 4.26 2.48
C GLY A 234 -16.85 3.00 1.66
N VAL A 235 -15.90 2.05 1.69
CA VAL A 235 -15.98 0.81 0.88
C VAL A 235 -16.90 -0.27 1.46
N TYR A 236 -17.25 -0.17 2.74
CA TYR A 236 -18.17 -1.10 3.40
C TYR A 236 -19.48 -0.40 3.75
N PRO A 237 -20.62 -1.11 3.74
CA PRO A 237 -21.91 -0.55 4.15
C PRO A 237 -21.91 -0.05 5.59
N TYR A 238 -21.19 -0.76 6.47
CA TYR A 238 -20.99 -0.43 7.86
C TYR A 238 -19.54 -0.75 8.27
N ARG A 239 -19.01 -0.03 9.26
CA ARG A 239 -17.74 -0.34 9.94
C ARG A 239 -17.82 -1.71 10.61
N ARG A 240 -16.67 -2.38 10.75
CA ARG A 240 -16.60 -3.68 11.43
C ARG A 240 -16.86 -3.50 12.92
N LEU A 241 -17.79 -4.29 13.46
CA LEU A 241 -18.01 -4.39 14.90
C LEU A 241 -16.88 -5.25 15.52
N GLY A 242 -16.24 -4.75 16.58
CA GLY A 242 -15.23 -5.50 17.35
C GLY A 242 -13.81 -5.54 16.75
N GLU A 243 -13.59 -4.97 15.57
CA GLU A 243 -12.26 -4.83 14.97
C GLU A 243 -11.95 -3.34 14.75
N ASP A 244 -11.48 -2.67 15.81
CA ASP A 244 -11.10 -1.26 15.74
C ASP A 244 -10.00 -1.05 14.67
N PRO A 245 -9.98 0.10 13.97
CA PRO A 245 -8.98 0.37 12.93
C PRO A 245 -7.56 0.50 13.48
N THR A 246 -7.41 0.56 14.81
CA THR A 246 -6.16 0.70 15.53
C THR A 246 -5.11 -0.30 15.05
N ARG A 247 -4.00 0.24 14.57
CA ARG A 247 -2.81 -0.53 14.22
C ARG A 247 -1.58 0.27 14.63
N MET A 248 -0.95 -0.14 15.72
CA MET A 248 0.21 0.55 16.25
C MET A 248 1.51 0.03 15.62
N PHE A 249 2.34 0.98 15.23
CA PHE A 249 3.66 0.77 14.69
C PHE A 249 4.61 0.48 15.85
N ALA A 250 5.29 -0.66 15.82
CA ALA A 250 6.24 -1.06 16.86
C ALA A 250 7.39 -1.87 16.25
N GLY A 251 8.59 -1.65 16.77
CA GLY A 251 9.78 -2.37 16.36
C GLY A 251 11.00 -1.70 16.98
N GLU A 252 11.71 -2.43 17.83
CA GLU A 252 12.91 -1.93 18.46
C GLU A 252 13.76 -3.06 19.07
N GLY A 253 15.08 -2.95 18.91
CA GLY A 253 16.05 -3.88 19.48
C GLY A 253 15.94 -5.26 18.85
N THR A 254 15.89 -6.28 19.70
CA THR A 254 15.84 -7.69 19.27
C THR A 254 14.41 -8.13 18.91
N PRO A 255 14.26 -9.25 18.16
CA PRO A 255 12.97 -9.87 17.90
C PRO A 255 12.16 -10.12 19.18
N GLU A 256 12.80 -10.59 20.25
CA GLU A 256 12.16 -10.89 21.53
C GLU A 256 11.64 -9.64 22.24
N LYS A 257 12.40 -8.53 22.21
CA LYS A 257 11.96 -7.25 22.77
C LYS A 257 10.73 -6.71 22.04
N THR A 258 10.76 -6.77 20.72
CA THR A 258 9.63 -6.36 19.90
C THR A 258 8.43 -7.30 20.07
N ASN A 259 8.65 -8.61 20.19
CA ASN A 259 7.60 -9.59 20.50
C ASN A 259 6.87 -9.25 21.80
N ARG A 260 7.62 -8.96 22.88
CA ARG A 260 7.04 -8.51 24.16
C ARG A 260 6.18 -7.26 23.98
N ARG A 261 6.64 -6.29 23.19
CA ARG A 261 5.86 -5.08 22.89
C ARG A 261 4.58 -5.38 22.10
N PHE A 262 4.62 -6.30 21.14
CA PHE A 262 3.39 -6.71 20.42
C PHE A 262 2.37 -7.36 21.34
N HIS A 263 2.80 -8.24 22.26
CA HIS A 263 1.92 -8.85 23.25
C HIS A 263 1.33 -7.82 24.20
N TYR A 264 2.13 -6.86 24.65
CA TYR A 264 1.66 -5.73 25.46
C TYR A 264 0.58 -4.91 24.74
N LEU A 265 0.85 -4.53 23.48
CA LEU A 265 -0.08 -3.69 22.70
C LEU A 265 -1.36 -4.42 22.32
N SER A 266 -1.32 -5.74 22.17
CA SER A 266 -2.48 -6.56 21.82
C SER A 266 -3.24 -7.06 23.04
N HIS A 267 -2.73 -6.81 24.26
CA HIS A 267 -3.33 -7.34 25.48
C HIS A 267 -4.76 -6.82 25.68
N GLY A 268 -5.69 -7.74 25.95
CA GLY A 268 -7.10 -7.41 26.16
C GLY A 268 -7.89 -7.04 24.90
N GLN A 269 -7.33 -7.22 23.70
CA GLN A 269 -8.02 -7.00 22.43
C GLN A 269 -8.44 -8.34 21.79
N ASP A 270 -9.63 -8.39 21.20
CA ASP A 270 -10.14 -9.59 20.52
C ASP A 270 -9.40 -9.91 19.20
N THR A 271 -8.68 -8.93 18.66
CA THR A 271 -7.94 -9.04 17.40
C THR A 271 -6.53 -8.50 17.54
N ALA A 272 -5.53 -9.22 17.02
CA ALA A 272 -4.14 -8.81 17.00
C ALA A 272 -3.79 -8.17 15.64
N ARG A 273 -3.67 -6.83 15.61
CA ARG A 273 -3.32 -6.05 14.41
C ARG A 273 -1.93 -5.45 14.56
N LEU A 274 -0.91 -6.24 14.22
CA LEU A 274 0.49 -5.88 14.43
C LEU A 274 1.03 -5.03 13.28
N SER A 275 1.93 -4.09 13.57
CA SER A 275 2.66 -3.36 12.52
C SER A 275 4.12 -3.21 12.88
N THR A 276 4.99 -3.76 12.04
CA THR A 276 6.42 -3.94 12.31
C THR A 276 7.26 -2.85 11.65
N ALA A 277 8.11 -2.22 12.47
CA ALA A 277 9.17 -1.31 12.04
C ALA A 277 10.53 -2.02 12.08
N PHE A 278 11.28 -2.05 10.99
CA PHE A 278 12.60 -2.68 10.93
C PHE A 278 13.71 -1.65 11.10
N ASP A 279 14.84 -2.08 11.68
CA ASP A 279 16.00 -1.20 11.84
C ASP A 279 16.63 -0.84 10.49
N SER A 280 17.46 0.20 10.46
CA SER A 280 18.08 0.64 9.20
C SER A 280 19.00 -0.40 8.56
N VAL A 281 19.51 -1.37 9.31
CA VAL A 281 20.34 -2.46 8.77
C VAL A 281 19.47 -3.41 7.94
N THR A 282 18.37 -3.87 8.53
CA THR A 282 17.36 -4.71 7.88
C THR A 282 16.70 -3.99 6.70
N LEU A 283 16.37 -2.70 6.84
CA LEU A 283 15.75 -1.90 5.77
C LEU A 283 16.60 -1.83 4.49
N TYR A 284 17.92 -1.98 4.61
CA TYR A 284 18.87 -1.98 3.50
C TYR A 284 19.34 -3.37 3.10
N GLY A 285 18.73 -4.43 3.65
CA GLY A 285 19.01 -5.81 3.26
C GLY A 285 20.37 -6.32 3.75
N GLU A 286 20.92 -5.72 4.80
CA GLU A 286 22.23 -6.08 5.35
C GLU A 286 22.09 -6.94 6.62
N ASP A 287 23.15 -7.68 6.95
CA ASP A 287 23.25 -8.40 8.23
C ASP A 287 23.85 -7.50 9.32
N PRO A 288 23.50 -7.70 10.62
CA PRO A 288 24.18 -7.04 11.72
C PRO A 288 25.67 -7.45 11.74
N HIS A 289 26.55 -6.48 11.99
CA HIS A 289 28.00 -6.68 11.91
C HIS A 289 28.74 -5.80 12.92
N GLU A 290 29.93 -6.24 13.36
CA GLU A 290 30.85 -5.49 14.24
C GLU A 290 31.41 -4.20 13.62
N ARG A 291 31.19 -3.99 12.31
CA ARG A 291 31.73 -2.84 11.60
C ARG A 291 31.02 -1.60 12.14
N PRO A 292 31.71 -0.55 12.60
CA PRO A 292 31.07 0.61 13.24
C PRO A 292 29.93 1.24 12.41
N ASP A 293 30.06 1.26 11.09
CA ASP A 293 29.04 1.75 10.14
C ASP A 293 27.68 1.06 10.28
N ILE A 294 27.70 -0.23 10.66
CA ILE A 294 26.52 -1.09 10.87
C ILE A 294 26.21 -1.19 12.37
N TYR A 295 27.22 -1.48 13.20
CA TYR A 295 27.08 -1.74 14.63
C TYR A 295 26.33 -0.64 15.40
N GLY A 296 26.58 0.62 15.06
CA GLY A 296 25.88 1.76 15.66
C GLY A 296 24.37 1.78 15.40
N LYS A 297 23.90 1.04 14.39
CA LYS A 297 22.53 1.10 13.86
C LYS A 297 21.70 -0.15 14.15
N VAL A 298 22.34 -1.27 14.49
CA VAL A 298 21.67 -2.55 14.78
C VAL A 298 20.64 -2.37 15.90
N GLY A 299 19.38 -2.69 15.63
CA GLY A 299 18.25 -2.63 16.58
C GLY A 299 17.81 -1.21 16.98
N ASN A 300 18.36 -0.16 16.35
CA ASN A 300 17.94 1.22 16.59
C ASN A 300 16.87 1.65 15.58
N SER A 301 15.84 2.34 16.06
CA SER A 301 14.71 2.85 15.26
C SER A 301 13.89 1.75 14.57
N GLY A 302 14.00 0.51 15.04
CA GLY A 302 13.37 -0.65 14.45
C GLY A 302 13.91 -1.97 15.02
N VAL A 303 13.24 -3.08 14.72
CA VAL A 303 13.72 -4.43 15.08
C VAL A 303 14.79 -4.91 14.09
N SER A 304 15.85 -5.53 14.59
CA SER A 304 16.88 -6.20 13.78
C SER A 304 16.40 -7.60 13.37
N ILE A 305 16.31 -7.87 12.06
CA ILE A 305 15.90 -9.17 11.51
C ILE A 305 16.86 -9.55 10.38
N ALA A 306 17.69 -10.58 10.61
CA ALA A 306 18.67 -11.04 9.63
C ALA A 306 18.39 -12.45 9.09
N SER A 307 17.48 -13.20 9.72
CA SER A 307 17.20 -14.60 9.39
C SER A 307 15.72 -14.96 9.58
N VAL A 308 15.33 -16.11 9.04
CA VAL A 308 13.99 -16.69 9.27
C VAL A 308 13.75 -17.01 10.76
N ASP A 309 14.80 -17.32 11.53
CA ASP A 309 14.68 -17.60 12.96
C ASP A 309 14.39 -16.34 13.78
N ASP A 310 14.96 -15.21 13.38
CA ASP A 310 14.61 -13.92 13.98
C ASP A 310 13.13 -13.58 13.73
N MET A 311 12.64 -13.87 12.52
CA MET A 311 11.23 -13.72 12.17
C MET A 311 10.30 -14.64 12.99
N LYS A 312 10.72 -15.89 13.23
CA LYS A 312 10.00 -16.84 14.12
C LYS A 312 9.89 -16.31 15.55
N LYS A 313 10.99 -15.76 16.10
CA LYS A 313 10.99 -15.16 17.44
C LYS A 313 10.07 -13.94 17.51
N LEU A 314 10.13 -13.07 16.51
CA LEU A 314 9.36 -11.84 16.42
C LEU A 314 7.84 -12.07 16.57
N TYR A 315 7.31 -13.09 15.87
CA TYR A 315 5.88 -13.38 15.86
C TYR A 315 5.47 -14.60 16.72
N SER A 316 6.36 -15.06 17.60
CA SER A 316 6.03 -16.15 18.52
C SER A 316 4.84 -15.83 19.41
N GLY A 317 3.99 -16.83 19.65
CA GLY A 317 2.74 -16.69 20.41
C GLY A 317 1.57 -16.08 19.63
N PHE A 318 1.78 -15.53 18.43
CA PHE A 318 0.70 -15.08 17.55
C PHE A 318 0.44 -16.13 16.45
N ASP A 319 -0.78 -16.67 16.40
CA ASP A 319 -1.18 -17.55 15.29
C ASP A 319 -1.37 -16.74 14.01
N LEU A 320 -0.42 -16.83 13.08
CA LEU A 320 -0.40 -16.06 11.84
C LEU A 320 -1.49 -16.49 10.82
N CYS A 321 -2.15 -17.63 11.05
CA CYS A 321 -3.28 -18.09 10.24
C CYS A 321 -4.64 -17.81 10.90
N ALA A 322 -4.65 -17.29 12.13
CA ALA A 322 -5.91 -16.98 12.81
C ALA A 322 -6.65 -15.84 12.08
N PRO A 323 -7.98 -15.92 11.92
CA PRO A 323 -8.76 -14.84 11.30
C PRO A 323 -8.78 -13.56 12.13
N THR A 324 -8.33 -13.60 13.38
CA THR A 324 -8.23 -12.44 14.29
C THR A 324 -6.82 -11.84 14.31
N THR A 325 -5.85 -12.42 13.60
CA THR A 325 -4.47 -11.93 13.53
C THR A 325 -4.20 -11.34 12.15
N SER A 326 -3.55 -10.17 12.08
CA SER A 326 -3.03 -9.62 10.83
C SER A 326 -1.77 -8.79 11.04
N VAL A 327 -0.74 -9.07 10.25
CA VAL A 327 0.59 -8.45 10.40
C VAL A 327 0.89 -7.52 9.23
N SER A 328 1.25 -6.27 9.53
CA SER A 328 1.76 -5.31 8.56
C SER A 328 3.27 -5.15 8.73
N MET A 329 4.03 -5.18 7.64
CA MET A 329 5.49 -5.06 7.64
C MET A 329 5.93 -3.89 6.76
N THR A 330 6.53 -2.86 7.35
CA THR A 330 7.03 -1.68 6.62
C THR A 330 8.45 -1.92 6.16
N ILE A 331 8.57 -2.52 4.98
CA ILE A 331 9.84 -2.86 4.31
C ILE A 331 9.69 -2.65 2.81
N ASN A 332 10.73 -2.15 2.13
CA ASN A 332 10.70 -1.84 0.69
C ASN A 332 11.82 -2.55 -0.09
N GLY A 333 13.07 -2.10 0.01
CA GLY A 333 14.21 -2.65 -0.75
C GLY A 333 14.30 -4.19 -0.70
N PRO A 334 14.44 -4.81 0.49
CA PRO A 334 14.48 -6.25 0.64
C PRO A 334 13.11 -6.87 0.99
N ALA A 335 12.01 -6.22 0.61
CA ALA A 335 10.66 -6.69 0.93
C ALA A 335 10.37 -8.14 0.48
N PRO A 336 10.81 -8.61 -0.71
CA PRO A 336 10.61 -10.00 -1.10
C PRO A 336 11.29 -11.00 -0.15
N MET A 337 12.48 -10.68 0.38
CA MET A 337 13.21 -11.55 1.31
C MET A 337 12.51 -11.62 2.66
N ILE A 338 12.14 -10.46 3.21
CA ILE A 338 11.41 -10.37 4.49
C ILE A 338 10.04 -11.04 4.40
N LEU A 339 9.35 -10.91 3.26
CA LEU A 339 8.10 -11.61 3.01
C LEU A 339 8.29 -13.14 2.96
N ALA A 340 9.37 -13.62 2.35
CA ALA A 340 9.71 -15.05 2.33
C ALA A 340 10.05 -15.57 3.74
N PHE A 341 10.74 -14.78 4.58
CA PHE A 341 10.90 -15.10 6.01
C PHE A 341 9.55 -15.24 6.70
N PHE A 342 8.66 -14.25 6.54
CA PHE A 342 7.35 -14.24 7.17
C PHE A 342 6.47 -15.43 6.75
N MET A 343 6.42 -15.73 5.45
CA MET A 343 5.64 -16.86 4.94
C MET A 343 6.17 -18.19 5.46
N ASN A 344 7.50 -18.37 5.52
CA ASN A 344 8.12 -19.56 6.14
C ASN A 344 7.82 -19.65 7.64
N THR A 345 7.86 -18.54 8.38
CA THR A 345 7.44 -18.49 9.79
C THR A 345 6.00 -18.96 9.97
N ALA A 346 5.07 -18.49 9.15
CA ALA A 346 3.66 -18.91 9.20
C ALA A 346 3.51 -20.40 8.86
N ILE A 347 4.26 -20.93 7.89
CA ILE A 347 4.23 -22.35 7.51
C ILE A 347 4.76 -23.21 8.66
N ASP A 348 5.90 -22.86 9.23
CA ASP A 348 6.53 -23.60 10.32
C ASP A 348 5.65 -23.59 11.60
N GLN A 349 4.92 -22.51 11.88
CA GLN A 349 3.91 -22.50 12.94
C GLN A 349 2.81 -23.56 12.73
N GLN A 350 2.32 -23.71 11.49
CA GLN A 350 1.27 -24.70 11.20
C GLN A 350 1.82 -26.14 11.16
N VAL A 351 3.10 -26.33 10.78
CA VAL A 351 3.78 -27.62 10.92
C VAL A 351 3.93 -28.00 12.40
N GLU A 352 4.33 -27.05 13.25
CA GLU A 352 4.40 -27.25 14.70
C GLU A 352 3.05 -27.72 15.27
N LYS A 353 1.97 -27.01 14.92
CA LYS A 353 0.61 -27.38 15.33
C LYS A 353 0.24 -28.77 14.84
N HIS A 354 0.47 -29.05 13.56
CA HIS A 354 0.17 -30.35 12.97
C HIS A 354 0.86 -31.49 13.72
N LEU A 355 2.17 -31.38 13.96
CA LEU A 355 2.96 -32.40 14.68
C LEU A 355 2.44 -32.64 16.11
N LYS A 356 2.00 -31.59 16.79
CA LYS A 356 1.41 -31.69 18.15
C LYS A 356 0.02 -32.32 18.11
N GLU A 357 -0.81 -31.96 17.14
CA GLU A 357 -2.19 -32.46 16.99
C GLU A 357 -2.24 -33.93 16.55
N CYS A 358 -1.32 -34.38 15.68
CA CYS A 358 -1.27 -35.76 15.20
C CYS A 358 -0.46 -36.71 16.11
N GLY A 359 0.15 -36.19 17.18
CA GLY A 359 0.95 -36.97 18.13
C GLY A 359 2.35 -37.35 17.64
N GLU A 360 2.84 -36.74 16.56
CA GLU A 360 4.19 -37.01 16.00
C GLU A 360 5.28 -36.10 16.59
N TRP A 361 4.93 -35.22 17.53
CA TRP A 361 5.85 -34.26 18.13
C TRP A 361 7.11 -34.90 18.75
N GLU A 362 6.99 -36.03 19.45
CA GLU A 362 8.15 -36.70 20.07
C GLU A 362 9.16 -37.19 19.02
N ALA A 363 8.67 -37.72 17.89
CA ALA A 363 9.52 -38.15 16.79
C ALA A 363 10.20 -36.96 16.10
N ALA A 364 9.47 -35.85 15.92
CA ALA A 364 10.04 -34.61 15.42
C ALA A 364 11.10 -34.05 16.38
N GLN A 365 10.85 -34.04 17.69
CA GLN A 365 11.82 -33.56 18.68
C GLN A 365 13.13 -34.35 18.61
N LYS A 366 13.05 -35.68 18.46
CA LYS A 366 14.24 -36.51 18.26
C LYS A 366 15.02 -36.13 17.00
N LYS A 367 14.35 -35.89 15.88
CA LYS A 367 15.01 -35.41 14.64
C LYS A 367 15.69 -34.05 14.84
N ILE A 368 15.02 -33.13 15.55
CA ILE A 368 15.57 -31.80 15.87
C ILE A 368 16.83 -31.95 16.73
N ASP A 369 16.77 -32.75 17.79
CA ASP A 369 17.91 -32.97 18.69
C ASP A 369 19.08 -33.64 17.95
N ASP A 370 18.78 -34.58 17.04
CA ASP A 370 19.79 -35.19 16.16
C ASP A 370 20.40 -34.19 15.18
N TYR A 371 19.60 -33.31 14.57
CA TYR A 371 20.06 -32.25 13.66
C TYR A 371 21.02 -31.26 14.36
N PHE A 372 20.75 -30.94 15.63
CA PHE A 372 21.57 -30.02 16.41
C PHE A 372 22.75 -30.67 17.13
N LYS A 373 23.03 -31.97 16.94
CA LYS A 373 24.24 -32.60 17.48
C LYS A 373 25.49 -31.93 16.92
N GLY A 374 26.22 -31.21 17.77
CA GLY A 374 27.43 -30.47 17.37
C GLY A 374 27.16 -29.13 16.68
N LYS A 375 25.90 -28.68 16.62
CA LYS A 375 25.49 -27.35 16.14
C LYS A 375 24.95 -26.51 17.29
N THR A 376 24.91 -25.19 17.12
CA THR A 376 24.30 -24.29 18.09
C THR A 376 22.80 -24.18 17.82
N ARG A 377 21.95 -24.66 18.73
CA ARG A 377 20.50 -24.53 18.59
C ARG A 377 20.06 -23.09 18.94
N PRO A 378 19.37 -22.36 18.05
CA PRO A 378 18.85 -21.04 18.37
C PRO A 378 17.74 -21.11 19.42
N GLN A 379 17.66 -20.08 20.26
CA GLN A 379 16.71 -20.00 21.37
C GLN A 379 16.08 -18.60 21.43
N TYR A 380 14.91 -18.52 22.06
CA TYR A 380 14.29 -17.25 22.45
C TYR A 380 14.97 -16.74 23.72
N ILE A 381 15.54 -15.53 23.68
CA ILE A 381 16.26 -14.95 24.82
C ILE A 381 15.31 -14.22 25.77
N GLY A 382 15.34 -14.63 27.05
CA GLY A 382 14.56 -14.06 28.13
C GLY A 382 13.18 -14.72 28.32
N ASP A 383 12.36 -14.16 29.19
CA ASP A 383 11.05 -14.71 29.51
C ASP A 383 10.04 -14.47 28.40
N LEU A 384 9.14 -15.44 28.21
CA LEU A 384 7.99 -15.28 27.32
C LEU A 384 7.01 -14.26 27.90
N PRO A 385 6.50 -13.31 27.10
CA PRO A 385 5.51 -12.35 27.58
C PRO A 385 4.20 -13.06 27.97
N PRO A 386 3.38 -12.43 28.85
CA PRO A 386 2.07 -12.96 29.21
C PRO A 386 1.21 -13.23 27.97
N GLY A 387 0.63 -14.42 27.88
CA GLY A 387 -0.18 -14.87 26.74
C GLY A 387 0.60 -15.56 25.61
N ASN A 388 1.93 -15.56 25.66
CA ASN A 388 2.75 -16.32 24.70
C ASN A 388 2.98 -17.75 25.20
N GLU A 389 2.32 -18.72 24.56
CA GLU A 389 2.45 -20.17 24.88
C GLU A 389 3.62 -20.85 24.17
N GLY A 390 4.51 -20.09 23.51
CA GLY A 390 5.67 -20.59 22.80
C GLY A 390 5.40 -21.09 21.37
N LEU A 391 4.20 -20.88 20.83
CA LEU A 391 3.86 -21.20 19.44
C LEU A 391 4.85 -20.53 18.47
N GLY A 392 5.44 -21.30 17.56
CA GLY A 392 6.39 -20.84 16.55
C GLY A 392 7.85 -20.92 16.98
N LEU A 393 8.13 -21.27 18.24
CA LEU A 393 9.51 -21.43 18.74
C LEU A 393 10.03 -22.85 18.61
N ALA A 394 9.16 -23.84 18.41
CA ALA A 394 9.57 -25.24 18.49
C ALA A 394 10.45 -25.68 17.30
N LEU A 395 10.31 -24.98 16.17
CA LEU A 395 11.07 -25.16 14.92
C LEU A 395 12.19 -24.11 14.74
N LEU A 396 12.70 -23.48 15.80
CA LEU A 396 13.85 -22.56 15.66
C LEU A 396 15.09 -23.31 15.12
N GLY A 397 15.67 -22.78 14.04
CA GLY A 397 16.88 -23.26 13.37
C GLY A 397 16.70 -24.47 12.46
N ILE A 398 15.47 -24.90 12.20
CA ILE A 398 15.14 -25.96 11.25
C ILE A 398 13.83 -25.66 10.55
N SER A 399 13.69 -26.00 9.28
CA SER A 399 12.45 -25.78 8.53
C SER A 399 11.50 -26.98 8.68
N GLY A 400 10.19 -26.73 8.61
CA GLY A 400 9.18 -27.76 8.80
C GLY A 400 9.21 -28.88 7.75
N ASP A 401 9.75 -28.64 6.55
CA ASP A 401 9.89 -29.66 5.49
C ASP A 401 10.88 -30.78 5.81
N GLU A 402 11.81 -30.54 6.74
CA GLU A 402 12.72 -31.58 7.27
C GLU A 402 12.02 -32.50 8.30
N LEU A 403 10.90 -32.06 8.87
CA LEU A 403 10.24 -32.75 9.98
C LEU A 403 9.09 -33.64 9.50
N VAL A 404 8.36 -33.22 8.47
CA VAL A 404 7.22 -33.97 7.90
C VAL A 404 7.52 -34.48 6.48
N SER A 405 6.63 -35.30 5.92
CA SER A 405 6.78 -35.73 4.52
C SER A 405 6.57 -34.57 3.54
N ALA A 406 7.20 -34.61 2.36
CA ALA A 406 7.03 -33.58 1.33
C ALA A 406 5.55 -33.33 0.96
N LYS A 407 4.74 -34.39 0.91
CA LYS A 407 3.29 -34.28 0.65
C LYS A 407 2.58 -33.53 1.78
N THR A 408 2.84 -33.90 3.03
CA THR A 408 2.26 -33.25 4.21
C THR A 408 2.66 -31.78 4.29
N TYR A 409 3.94 -31.47 4.03
CA TYR A 409 4.43 -30.10 4.01
C TYR A 409 3.69 -29.26 2.97
N GLU A 410 3.54 -29.77 1.75
CA GLU A 410 2.85 -29.03 0.68
C GLU A 410 1.36 -28.78 1.01
N GLU A 411 0.67 -29.76 1.61
CA GLU A 411 -0.72 -29.59 2.05
C GLU A 411 -0.87 -28.55 3.18
N ILE A 412 0.10 -28.47 4.09
CA ILE A 412 0.16 -27.44 5.13
C ILE A 412 0.47 -26.09 4.48
N ARG A 413 1.51 -26.02 3.64
CA ARG A 413 1.97 -24.82 2.94
C ARG A 413 0.82 -24.15 2.18
N GLN A 414 0.10 -24.89 1.35
CA GLN A 414 -1.03 -24.35 0.57
C GLN A 414 -2.15 -23.80 1.44
N ARG A 415 -2.50 -24.49 2.53
CA ARG A 415 -3.53 -24.02 3.47
C ARG A 415 -3.07 -22.77 4.22
N THR A 416 -1.82 -22.75 4.67
CA THR A 416 -1.22 -21.60 5.35
C THR A 416 -1.24 -20.37 4.44
N LEU A 417 -0.68 -20.47 3.23
CA LEU A 417 -0.61 -19.35 2.27
C LEU A 417 -1.99 -18.75 1.94
N ALA A 418 -3.03 -19.59 1.85
CA ALA A 418 -4.40 -19.12 1.63
C ALA A 418 -5.03 -18.44 2.87
N ALA A 419 -4.62 -18.84 4.08
CA ALA A 419 -5.18 -18.35 5.35
C ALA A 419 -4.48 -17.09 5.88
N THR A 420 -3.17 -16.96 5.67
CA THR A 420 -2.34 -15.89 6.25
C THR A 420 -2.86 -14.49 5.86
N ARG A 421 -2.93 -13.59 6.86
CA ARG A 421 -3.45 -12.22 6.71
C ARG A 421 -2.38 -11.19 7.02
N GLY A 422 -2.25 -10.18 6.16
CA GLY A 422 -1.30 -9.11 6.41
C GLY A 422 -1.04 -8.21 5.22
N THR A 423 -0.02 -7.38 5.36
CA THR A 423 0.41 -6.40 4.36
C THR A 423 1.93 -6.31 4.38
N VAL A 424 2.55 -6.35 3.21
CA VAL A 424 3.93 -5.86 3.04
C VAL A 424 3.88 -4.53 2.31
N GLN A 425 4.74 -3.58 2.69
CA GLN A 425 4.71 -2.26 2.09
C GLN A 425 5.18 -2.26 0.63
N ALA A 426 6.43 -2.67 0.38
CA ALA A 426 6.97 -3.02 -0.93
C ALA A 426 6.68 -2.02 -2.08
N ASP A 427 6.49 -0.73 -1.81
CA ASP A 427 6.23 0.27 -2.87
C ASP A 427 7.57 0.89 -3.30
N ILE A 428 8.11 0.37 -4.40
CA ILE A 428 9.41 0.78 -4.94
C ILE A 428 9.35 2.16 -5.62
N LEU A 429 8.19 2.57 -6.14
CA LEU A 429 8.07 3.84 -6.88
C LEU A 429 8.27 5.03 -5.94
N LYS A 430 7.73 4.97 -4.72
CA LYS A 430 7.97 6.01 -3.71
C LYS A 430 9.41 6.06 -3.20
N GLU A 431 10.19 4.98 -3.33
CA GLU A 431 11.55 4.91 -2.82
C GLU A 431 12.48 5.85 -3.58
N ASP A 432 12.34 5.86 -4.91
CA ASP A 432 13.07 6.77 -5.78
C ASP A 432 12.57 8.22 -5.63
N GLN A 433 11.25 8.38 -5.46
CA GLN A 433 10.62 9.70 -5.33
C GLN A 433 10.95 10.42 -4.01
N ALA A 434 11.00 9.68 -2.89
CA ALA A 434 11.10 10.29 -1.55
C ALA A 434 11.96 9.51 -0.53
N GLN A 435 11.70 8.22 -0.31
CA GLN A 435 12.15 7.51 0.91
C GLN A 435 13.61 7.01 0.89
N ASN A 436 14.20 6.80 -0.28
CA ASN A 436 15.62 6.46 -0.46
C ASN A 436 16.08 5.13 0.13
N THR A 437 15.21 4.12 0.28
CA THR A 437 15.58 2.76 0.70
C THR A 437 15.58 1.75 -0.45
N CYS A 438 15.66 2.22 -1.70
CA CYS A 438 15.89 1.36 -2.85
C CYS A 438 17.34 0.86 -2.84
N ILE A 439 17.52 -0.47 -2.81
CA ILE A 439 18.84 -1.11 -2.81
C ILE A 439 19.19 -1.80 -4.14
N PHE A 440 18.17 -2.13 -4.94
CA PHE A 440 18.31 -2.71 -6.27
C PHE A 440 18.00 -1.69 -7.36
N SER A 441 18.40 -1.97 -8.61
CA SER A 441 17.90 -1.19 -9.73
C SER A 441 16.35 -1.17 -9.76
N THR A 442 15.75 -0.03 -10.12
CA THR A 442 14.28 0.14 -10.13
C THR A 442 13.58 -0.91 -10.99
N GLU A 443 14.17 -1.26 -12.15
CA GLU A 443 13.64 -2.31 -13.04
C GLU A 443 13.63 -3.68 -12.33
N PHE A 444 14.72 -4.06 -11.66
CA PHE A 444 14.81 -5.34 -10.96
C PHE A 444 13.90 -5.41 -9.74
N ALA A 445 13.79 -4.31 -9.00
CA ALA A 445 12.88 -4.20 -7.86
C ALA A 445 11.41 -4.32 -8.29
N LEU A 446 11.00 -3.68 -9.40
CA LEU A 446 9.68 -3.87 -10.00
C LEU A 446 9.46 -5.30 -10.52
N LYS A 447 10.49 -5.94 -11.09
CA LYS A 447 10.46 -7.36 -11.46
C LYS A 447 10.13 -8.23 -10.25
N MET A 448 10.84 -8.06 -9.13
CA MET A 448 10.61 -8.85 -7.92
C MET A 448 9.23 -8.58 -7.31
N MET A 449 8.75 -7.34 -7.34
CA MET A 449 7.40 -7.00 -6.91
C MET A 449 6.32 -7.75 -7.71
N GLY A 450 6.45 -7.78 -9.04
CA GLY A 450 5.53 -8.54 -9.88
C GLY A 450 5.67 -10.06 -9.71
N ASP A 451 6.84 -10.57 -9.35
CA ASP A 451 7.03 -12.01 -9.07
C ASP A 451 6.33 -12.44 -7.79
N VAL A 452 6.35 -11.59 -6.75
CA VAL A 452 5.55 -11.78 -5.52
C VAL A 452 4.07 -11.85 -5.89
N GLN A 453 3.58 -10.91 -6.70
CA GLN A 453 2.17 -10.90 -7.10
C GLN A 453 1.79 -12.13 -7.94
N GLN A 454 2.64 -12.56 -8.88
CA GLN A 454 2.40 -13.77 -9.66
C GLN A 454 2.31 -14.99 -8.75
N TYR A 455 3.26 -15.13 -7.81
CA TYR A 455 3.26 -16.23 -6.85
C TYR A 455 2.00 -16.22 -5.97
N PHE A 456 1.50 -15.03 -5.59
CA PHE A 456 0.26 -14.89 -4.83
C PHE A 456 -0.96 -15.38 -5.61
N ILE A 457 -1.02 -15.08 -6.91
CA ILE A 457 -2.09 -15.57 -7.80
C ILE A 457 -2.03 -17.09 -7.90
N ASP A 458 -0.86 -17.62 -8.25
CA ASP A 458 -0.64 -19.05 -8.50
C ASP A 458 -0.90 -19.91 -7.26
N ASN A 459 -0.57 -19.39 -6.06
CA ASN A 459 -0.76 -20.07 -4.77
C ASN A 459 -2.00 -19.57 -3.99
N LYS A 460 -2.90 -18.80 -4.62
CA LYS A 460 -4.17 -18.34 -4.03
C LYS A 460 -4.02 -17.57 -2.70
N VAL A 461 -2.96 -16.77 -2.57
CA VAL A 461 -2.73 -15.86 -1.43
C VAL A 461 -3.68 -14.65 -1.55
N ARG A 462 -4.88 -14.79 -0.97
CA ARG A 462 -6.00 -13.83 -1.16
C ARG A 462 -6.22 -12.87 0.01
N ASN A 463 -5.56 -13.11 1.14
CA ASN A 463 -5.76 -12.32 2.36
C ASN A 463 -4.51 -11.53 2.78
N TYR A 464 -3.47 -11.55 1.94
CA TYR A 464 -2.25 -10.78 2.12
C TYR A 464 -2.11 -9.73 1.02
N TYR A 465 -1.89 -8.48 1.40
CA TYR A 465 -1.64 -7.39 0.45
C TYR A 465 -0.16 -7.41 0.05
N SER A 466 0.11 -7.61 -1.25
CA SER A 466 1.45 -7.74 -1.82
C SER A 466 2.19 -6.40 -1.93
N VAL A 467 1.45 -5.30 -1.89
CA VAL A 467 1.97 -3.93 -1.93
C VAL A 467 1.01 -3.00 -1.18
N SER A 468 1.59 -2.07 -0.43
CA SER A 468 0.91 -0.92 0.16
C SER A 468 1.42 0.36 -0.46
N ILE A 469 0.74 0.81 -1.51
CA ILE A 469 1.06 2.00 -2.31
C ILE A 469 0.99 3.23 -1.40
N SER A 470 2.11 3.91 -1.18
CA SER A 470 2.27 4.80 -0.01
C SER A 470 2.65 6.23 -0.38
N GLY A 471 1.81 7.16 0.07
CA GLY A 471 2.04 8.60 0.06
C GLY A 471 2.62 9.15 1.35
N TYR A 472 2.56 8.40 2.45
CA TYR A 472 3.04 8.88 3.76
C TYR A 472 4.44 9.50 3.67
N HIS A 473 5.40 8.73 3.14
CA HIS A 473 6.80 9.16 3.03
C HIS A 473 7.00 10.31 2.05
N ILE A 474 6.17 10.39 1.00
CA ILE A 474 6.16 11.50 0.04
C ILE A 474 5.76 12.81 0.76
N ALA A 475 4.75 12.75 1.62
CA ALA A 475 4.31 13.90 2.42
C ALA A 475 5.32 14.27 3.51
N GLU A 476 5.83 13.30 4.25
CA GLU A 476 6.83 13.54 5.30
C GLU A 476 8.13 14.14 4.74
N ALA A 477 8.48 13.85 3.47
CA ALA A 477 9.63 14.44 2.80
C ALA A 477 9.44 15.92 2.40
N GLY A 478 8.20 16.39 2.25
CA GLY A 478 8.00 17.67 1.58
C GLY A 478 6.61 17.95 1.06
N ALA A 479 5.96 16.93 0.53
CA ALA A 479 4.82 17.14 -0.35
C ALA A 479 3.59 17.67 0.39
N ASN A 480 2.89 18.59 -0.26
CA ASN A 480 1.55 18.99 0.18
C ASN A 480 0.52 17.85 -0.07
N PRO A 481 -0.71 17.95 0.46
CA PRO A 481 -1.70 16.89 0.36
C PRO A 481 -2.07 16.53 -1.09
N ILE A 482 -2.08 17.51 -2.01
CA ILE A 482 -2.41 17.30 -3.42
C ILE A 482 -1.33 16.46 -4.10
N SER A 483 -0.08 16.87 -3.96
CA SER A 483 1.07 16.15 -4.54
C SER A 483 1.22 14.77 -3.92
N GLN A 484 1.00 14.62 -2.61
CA GLN A 484 0.93 13.30 -1.96
C GLN A 484 -0.12 12.41 -2.64
N LEU A 485 -1.37 12.87 -2.72
CA LEU A 485 -2.47 12.06 -3.24
C LEU A 485 -2.26 11.69 -4.71
N ALA A 486 -1.86 12.66 -5.54
CA ALA A 486 -1.62 12.46 -6.96
C ALA A 486 -0.45 11.49 -7.23
N PHE A 487 0.68 11.65 -6.54
CA PHE A 487 1.82 10.74 -6.72
C PHE A 487 1.49 9.33 -6.24
N THR A 488 0.75 9.20 -5.14
CA THR A 488 0.35 7.88 -4.63
C THR A 488 -0.60 7.16 -5.58
N LEU A 489 -1.66 7.83 -6.05
CA LEU A 489 -2.62 7.21 -6.97
C LEU A 489 -1.98 6.90 -8.34
N SER A 490 -1.12 7.79 -8.84
CA SER A 490 -0.40 7.54 -10.09
C SER A 490 0.58 6.38 -9.97
N ASN A 491 1.28 6.23 -8.85
CA ASN A 491 2.10 5.04 -8.54
C ASN A 491 1.22 3.77 -8.54
N GLY A 492 0.05 3.83 -7.92
CA GLY A 492 -0.91 2.72 -7.92
C GLY A 492 -1.38 2.32 -9.31
N PHE A 493 -1.76 3.29 -10.15
CA PHE A 493 -2.12 3.00 -11.54
C PHE A 493 -0.93 2.50 -12.38
N THR A 494 0.29 2.93 -12.07
CA THR A 494 1.51 2.42 -12.72
C THR A 494 1.71 0.93 -12.41
N ILE A 495 1.48 0.52 -11.16
CA ILE A 495 1.54 -0.89 -10.76
C ILE A 495 0.44 -1.70 -11.46
N VAL A 496 -0.78 -1.16 -11.58
CA VAL A 496 -1.88 -1.79 -12.35
C VAL A 496 -1.46 -2.00 -13.81
N GLU A 497 -0.97 -0.96 -14.47
CA GLU A 497 -0.53 -1.03 -15.87
C GLU A 497 0.63 -2.02 -16.06
N TYR A 498 1.56 -2.08 -15.11
CA TYR A 498 2.66 -3.03 -15.12
C TYR A 498 2.19 -4.49 -14.97
N TYR A 499 1.29 -4.78 -14.02
CA TYR A 499 0.76 -6.14 -13.84
C TYR A 499 -0.09 -6.60 -15.03
N LEU A 500 -0.88 -5.70 -15.62
CA LEU A 500 -1.59 -5.98 -16.87
C LEU A 500 -0.61 -6.26 -18.03
N ALA A 501 0.51 -5.53 -18.11
CA ALA A 501 1.54 -5.78 -19.12
C ALA A 501 2.25 -7.14 -18.93
N ARG A 502 2.27 -7.68 -17.70
CA ARG A 502 2.72 -9.04 -17.40
C ARG A 502 1.70 -10.13 -17.71
N GLY A 503 0.48 -9.77 -18.12
CA GLY A 503 -0.59 -10.72 -18.44
C GLY A 503 -1.41 -11.19 -17.25
N MET A 504 -1.38 -10.47 -16.13
CA MET A 504 -2.26 -10.74 -14.99
C MET A 504 -3.64 -10.12 -15.21
N GLU A 505 -4.71 -10.81 -14.80
CA GLU A 505 -6.07 -10.27 -14.87
C GLU A 505 -6.32 -9.26 -13.74
N ILE A 506 -7.07 -8.19 -14.04
CA ILE A 506 -7.27 -7.06 -13.10
C ILE A 506 -7.87 -7.50 -11.75
N ASP A 507 -8.81 -8.44 -11.78
CA ASP A 507 -9.52 -8.91 -10.58
C ASP A 507 -8.71 -9.89 -9.72
N ASP A 508 -7.59 -10.40 -10.23
CA ASP A 508 -6.71 -11.31 -9.49
C ASP A 508 -5.76 -10.57 -8.55
N PHE A 509 -5.42 -9.31 -8.84
CA PHE A 509 -4.47 -8.52 -8.04
C PHE A 509 -5.03 -7.24 -7.45
N ALA A 510 -5.97 -6.53 -8.10
CA ALA A 510 -6.46 -5.24 -7.61
C ALA A 510 -7.06 -5.31 -6.19
N PRO A 511 -7.79 -6.38 -5.80
CA PRO A 511 -8.27 -6.54 -4.42
C PRO A 511 -7.18 -6.71 -3.35
N ASN A 512 -5.94 -7.02 -3.77
CA ASN A 512 -4.74 -7.20 -2.94
C ASN A 512 -3.83 -5.95 -2.96
N LEU A 513 -4.26 -4.85 -3.58
CA LEU A 513 -3.62 -3.55 -3.44
C LEU A 513 -4.16 -2.84 -2.19
N SER A 514 -3.25 -2.37 -1.34
CA SER A 514 -3.55 -1.48 -0.22
C SER A 514 -2.92 -0.11 -0.47
N PHE A 515 -3.48 0.92 0.17
CA PHE A 515 -2.95 2.28 0.11
C PHE A 515 -2.54 2.78 1.49
N PHE A 516 -1.63 3.76 1.54
CA PHE A 516 -1.16 4.33 2.79
C PHE A 516 -0.90 5.84 2.69
N PHE A 517 -1.67 6.64 3.40
CA PHE A 517 -1.58 8.11 3.39
C PHE A 517 -1.09 8.69 4.74
N SER A 518 -0.47 9.86 4.68
CA SER A 518 -0.27 10.76 5.83
C SER A 518 -1.49 11.66 6.00
N ASN A 519 -1.85 11.98 7.24
CA ASN A 519 -2.83 13.02 7.57
C ASN A 519 -2.17 14.15 8.37
N GLY A 520 -2.15 15.36 7.82
CA GLY A 520 -1.65 16.56 8.47
C GLY A 520 -2.75 17.56 8.81
N MET A 521 -2.40 18.84 8.86
CA MET A 521 -3.27 19.92 9.35
C MET A 521 -3.96 20.73 8.24
N ASP A 522 -3.46 20.65 7.01
CA ASP A 522 -4.03 21.30 5.83
C ASP A 522 -5.47 20.83 5.54
N PRO A 523 -6.34 21.70 4.99
CA PRO A 523 -7.76 21.39 4.80
C PRO A 523 -8.02 20.19 3.88
N GLU A 524 -7.17 19.95 2.89
CA GLU A 524 -7.30 18.84 1.94
C GLU A 524 -7.22 17.46 2.62
N TYR A 525 -6.57 17.36 3.78
CA TYR A 525 -6.54 16.13 4.58
C TYR A 525 -7.92 15.71 5.10
N THR A 526 -8.90 16.61 5.13
CA THR A 526 -10.29 16.27 5.46
C THR A 526 -10.93 15.35 4.41
N VAL A 527 -10.46 15.40 3.15
CA VAL A 527 -11.09 14.72 2.00
C VAL A 527 -10.18 13.75 1.24
N ILE A 528 -8.92 13.57 1.69
CA ILE A 528 -7.91 12.80 0.96
C ILE A 528 -8.36 11.35 0.66
N GLY A 529 -9.00 10.69 1.63
CA GLY A 529 -9.44 9.31 1.51
C GLY A 529 -10.66 9.16 0.60
N ARG A 530 -11.66 10.02 0.74
CA ARG A 530 -12.85 10.01 -0.14
C ARG A 530 -12.53 10.33 -1.60
N VAL A 531 -11.61 11.27 -1.86
CA VAL A 531 -11.17 11.56 -3.22
C VAL A 531 -10.40 10.37 -3.79
N ALA A 532 -9.50 9.75 -3.00
CA ALA A 532 -8.80 8.54 -3.42
C ALA A 532 -9.76 7.41 -3.81
N ARG A 533 -10.77 7.14 -2.98
CA ARG A 533 -11.81 6.12 -3.26
C ARG A 533 -12.57 6.43 -4.54
N ARG A 534 -13.02 7.67 -4.72
CA ARG A 534 -13.82 8.08 -5.89
C ARG A 534 -13.04 7.96 -7.20
N ILE A 535 -11.81 8.46 -7.24
CA ILE A 535 -10.93 8.36 -8.42
C ILE A 535 -10.64 6.89 -8.74
N TRP A 536 -10.25 6.10 -7.74
CA TRP A 536 -9.93 4.69 -7.93
C TRP A 536 -11.12 3.88 -8.42
N ALA A 537 -12.29 4.03 -7.78
CA ALA A 537 -13.49 3.29 -8.15
C ALA A 537 -13.92 3.57 -9.60
N ARG A 538 -13.90 4.86 -10.01
CA ARG A 538 -14.20 5.29 -11.37
C ARG A 538 -13.19 4.71 -12.37
N ALA A 539 -11.90 4.83 -12.11
CA ALA A 539 -10.88 4.26 -13.00
C ALA A 539 -10.99 2.73 -13.12
N MET A 540 -11.16 2.02 -12.00
CA MET A 540 -11.31 0.56 -11.97
C MET A 540 -12.52 0.08 -12.77
N ARG A 541 -13.66 0.76 -12.62
CA ARG A 541 -14.90 0.39 -13.33
C ARG A 541 -14.82 0.74 -14.82
N GLU A 542 -14.49 1.99 -15.12
CA GLU A 542 -14.73 2.58 -16.44
C GLU A 542 -13.56 2.40 -17.41
N ARG A 543 -12.33 2.32 -16.91
CA ARG A 543 -11.14 2.06 -17.73
C ARG A 543 -10.79 0.58 -17.75
N TYR A 544 -10.74 -0.03 -16.57
CA TYR A 544 -10.22 -1.40 -16.43
C TYR A 544 -11.30 -2.48 -16.45
N GLY A 545 -12.59 -2.12 -16.44
CA GLY A 545 -13.69 -3.09 -16.45
C GLY A 545 -13.72 -4.02 -15.23
N ALA A 546 -13.14 -3.58 -14.11
CA ALA A 546 -12.90 -4.41 -12.95
C ALA A 546 -14.16 -4.64 -12.11
N SER A 547 -14.21 -5.76 -11.40
CA SER A 547 -15.30 -6.10 -10.48
C SER A 547 -15.46 -5.07 -9.35
N ALA A 548 -16.63 -5.07 -8.70
CA ALA A 548 -16.92 -4.22 -7.54
C ALA A 548 -15.88 -4.34 -6.42
N ARG A 549 -15.28 -5.53 -6.23
CA ARG A 549 -14.26 -5.75 -5.21
C ARG A 549 -12.95 -5.01 -5.54
N SER A 550 -12.59 -4.91 -6.81
CA SER A 550 -11.39 -4.22 -7.31
C SER A 550 -11.54 -2.70 -7.28
N GLN A 551 -12.79 -2.21 -7.36
CA GLN A 551 -13.13 -0.79 -7.23
C GLN A 551 -12.98 -0.26 -5.79
N MET A 552 -12.90 -1.13 -4.78
CA MET A 552 -12.82 -0.75 -3.37
C MET A 552 -11.38 -0.43 -2.94
N LEU A 553 -11.00 0.84 -3.00
CA LEU A 553 -9.72 1.31 -2.46
C LEU A 553 -9.74 1.26 -0.93
N LYS A 554 -8.90 0.40 -0.34
CA LYS A 554 -8.69 0.33 1.10
C LYS A 554 -7.38 1.02 1.46
N TYR A 555 -7.39 1.80 2.53
CA TYR A 555 -6.19 2.51 2.94
C TYR A 555 -5.96 2.52 4.45
N HIS A 556 -4.68 2.56 4.80
CA HIS A 556 -4.16 2.94 6.09
C HIS A 556 -3.89 4.45 6.13
N VAL A 557 -4.08 5.07 7.28
CA VAL A 557 -3.65 6.45 7.55
C VAL A 557 -2.73 6.45 8.75
N GLN A 558 -1.68 7.27 8.66
CA GLN A 558 -0.85 7.64 9.79
C GLN A 558 -0.89 9.15 9.95
N THR A 559 -1.01 9.62 11.20
CA THR A 559 -0.88 11.06 11.52
C THR A 559 0.51 11.57 11.11
N SER A 560 0.62 12.83 10.69
CA SER A 560 1.88 13.35 10.15
C SER A 560 2.94 13.53 11.24
N GLY A 561 4.10 12.91 11.06
CA GLY A 561 5.26 13.07 11.96
C GLY A 561 5.84 14.48 11.85
N ARG A 562 5.90 15.03 10.64
CA ARG A 562 6.39 16.39 10.33
C ARG A 562 5.59 17.50 11.00
N SER A 563 4.31 17.24 11.28
CA SER A 563 3.46 18.18 12.01
C SER A 563 3.76 18.24 13.51
N LEU A 564 4.52 17.28 14.03
CA LEU A 564 4.89 17.19 15.44
C LEU A 564 6.25 17.86 15.65
N HIS A 565 6.41 18.53 16.78
CA HIS A 565 7.56 19.40 17.03
C HIS A 565 8.28 19.02 18.31
N ALA A 566 9.59 19.29 18.36
CA ALA A 566 10.43 19.04 19.54
C ALA A 566 10.22 20.11 20.63
N GLN A 567 9.73 21.30 20.26
CA GLN A 567 9.29 22.33 21.19
C GLN A 567 7.85 22.06 21.62
N GLU A 568 7.56 22.28 22.91
CA GLU A 568 6.20 22.12 23.47
C GLU A 568 5.58 20.77 23.07
N ILE A 569 6.31 19.68 23.32
CA ILE A 569 5.95 18.32 22.86
C ILE A 569 4.56 17.90 23.33
N SER A 570 4.07 18.46 24.45
CA SER A 570 2.72 18.19 24.95
C SER A 570 1.62 18.62 23.95
N PHE A 571 1.88 19.61 23.09
CA PHE A 571 0.92 20.08 22.08
C PHE A 571 0.76 19.09 20.92
N ASN A 572 1.67 18.12 20.77
CA ASN A 572 1.61 17.13 19.70
C ASN A 572 0.39 16.21 19.83
N ASP A 573 -0.05 15.86 21.05
CA ASP A 573 -1.28 15.08 21.26
C ASP A 573 -2.53 15.79 20.69
N ILE A 574 -2.56 17.12 20.76
CA ILE A 574 -3.68 17.92 20.22
C ILE A 574 -3.70 17.80 18.69
N ARG A 575 -2.53 17.95 18.04
CA ARG A 575 -2.39 17.81 16.58
C ARG A 575 -2.78 16.41 16.12
N THR A 576 -2.23 15.39 16.77
CA THR A 576 -2.54 13.98 16.49
C THR A 576 -4.03 13.68 16.67
N THR A 577 -4.68 14.25 17.68
CA THR A 577 -6.13 14.08 17.91
C THR A 577 -6.96 14.61 16.75
N LEU A 578 -6.64 15.81 16.25
CA LEU A 578 -7.36 16.42 15.11
C LEU A 578 -7.14 15.63 13.82
N GLN A 579 -5.92 15.17 13.58
CA GLN A 579 -5.58 14.35 12.41
C GLN A 579 -6.29 12.99 12.43
N ALA A 580 -6.34 12.35 13.61
CA ALA A 580 -7.07 11.11 13.83
C ALA A 580 -8.58 11.28 13.62
N LEU A 581 -9.14 12.43 14.04
CA LEU A 581 -10.55 12.75 13.84
C LEU A 581 -10.90 12.82 12.34
N TYR A 582 -10.11 13.52 11.54
CA TYR A 582 -10.28 13.57 10.08
C TYR A 582 -10.24 12.16 9.47
N ALA A 583 -9.25 11.34 9.86
CA ALA A 583 -9.09 9.99 9.34
C ALA A 583 -10.29 9.08 9.68
N MET A 584 -10.81 9.14 10.91
CA MET A 584 -11.97 8.35 11.33
C MET A 584 -13.26 8.82 10.68
N PHE A 585 -13.50 10.13 10.61
CA PHE A 585 -14.72 10.67 10.00
C PHE A 585 -14.75 10.49 8.48
N ASP A 586 -13.59 10.41 7.82
CA ASP A 586 -13.47 10.00 6.42
C ASP A 586 -13.40 8.47 6.22
N ASN A 587 -13.74 7.71 7.26
CA ASN A 587 -13.95 6.26 7.22
C ASN A 587 -12.73 5.45 6.76
N CYS A 588 -11.54 5.76 7.29
CA CYS A 588 -10.32 4.99 7.04
C CYS A 588 -10.43 3.52 7.48
N ASN A 589 -9.67 2.62 6.85
CA ASN A 589 -9.72 1.18 7.16
C ASN A 589 -8.75 0.75 8.26
N SER A 590 -7.72 1.55 8.50
CA SER A 590 -6.75 1.34 9.58
C SER A 590 -6.06 2.66 9.92
N LEU A 591 -5.79 2.91 11.20
CA LEU A 591 -5.19 4.15 11.67
C LEU A 591 -3.99 3.90 12.60
N HIS A 592 -2.92 4.65 12.36
CA HIS A 592 -1.82 4.86 13.30
C HIS A 592 -1.85 6.30 13.82
N THR A 593 -1.67 6.44 15.13
CA THR A 593 -1.53 7.71 15.82
C THR A 593 -0.12 7.80 16.36
N ASN A 594 0.62 8.84 15.97
CA ASN A 594 1.97 9.08 16.45
C ASN A 594 1.95 9.46 17.92
N ALA A 595 3.07 9.25 18.57
CA ALA A 595 3.26 9.60 19.96
C ALA A 595 3.63 11.08 20.11
N PHE A 596 3.41 11.67 21.29
CA PHE A 596 3.69 13.10 21.49
C PHE A 596 5.20 13.42 21.44
N ASP A 597 6.06 12.42 21.69
CA ASP A 597 7.52 12.48 21.69
C ASP A 597 8.16 12.07 20.34
N GLU A 598 7.34 11.93 19.27
CA GLU A 598 7.76 11.53 17.91
C GLU A 598 9.00 12.30 17.39
N ALA A 599 9.07 13.60 17.67
CA ALA A 599 10.15 14.46 17.20
C ALA A 599 11.51 14.20 17.90
N ILE A 600 11.53 13.39 18.96
CA ILE A 600 12.71 13.15 19.80
C ILE A 600 13.15 11.68 19.76
N THR A 601 12.24 10.73 19.97
CA THR A 601 12.59 9.30 20.16
C THR A 601 11.49 8.36 19.71
N THR A 602 11.83 7.08 19.53
CA THR A 602 10.86 5.99 19.42
C THR A 602 9.95 5.96 20.66
N PRO A 603 8.64 5.73 20.51
CA PRO A 603 7.68 5.84 21.61
C PRO A 603 7.94 4.91 22.81
N THR A 604 8.00 5.49 24.01
CA THR A 604 8.01 4.74 25.29
C THR A 604 6.69 4.00 25.53
N GLU A 605 6.60 3.10 26.53
CA GLU A 605 5.31 2.48 26.88
C GLU A 605 4.25 3.51 27.28
N GLN A 606 4.63 4.51 28.09
CA GLN A 606 3.73 5.58 28.49
C GLN A 606 3.28 6.43 27.29
N SER A 607 4.18 6.72 26.35
CA SER A 607 3.88 7.54 25.19
C SER A 607 2.93 6.83 24.21
N VAL A 608 3.18 5.54 23.94
CA VAL A 608 2.29 4.74 23.09
C VAL A 608 0.89 4.63 23.70
N ARG A 609 0.75 4.52 25.03
CA ARG A 609 -0.57 4.51 25.67
C ARG A 609 -1.37 5.77 25.39
N ARG A 610 -0.74 6.95 25.39
CA ARG A 610 -1.40 8.23 25.04
C ARG A 610 -1.86 8.22 23.59
N ALA A 611 -0.99 7.80 22.68
CA ALA A 611 -1.31 7.69 21.27
C ALA A 611 -2.51 6.74 21.01
N VAL A 612 -2.51 5.55 21.62
CA VAL A 612 -3.64 4.60 21.53
C VAL A 612 -4.91 5.19 22.14
N ALA A 613 -4.80 5.90 23.27
CA ALA A 613 -5.94 6.52 23.93
C ALA A 613 -6.67 7.53 23.04
N ILE A 614 -5.97 8.24 22.15
CA ILE A 614 -6.61 9.13 21.16
C ILE A 614 -7.63 8.34 20.32
N GLN A 615 -7.22 7.20 19.76
CA GLN A 615 -8.11 6.38 18.94
C GLN A 615 -9.27 5.80 19.76
N LEU A 616 -9.01 5.37 20.99
CA LEU A 616 -10.03 4.81 21.87
C LEU A 616 -11.06 5.87 22.29
N ILE A 617 -10.64 7.08 22.65
CA ILE A 617 -11.53 8.19 23.01
C ILE A 617 -12.42 8.56 21.82
N ILE A 618 -11.85 8.71 20.61
CA ILE A 618 -12.65 9.01 19.41
C ILE A 618 -13.63 7.84 19.10
N SER A 619 -13.21 6.59 19.27
CA SER A 619 -14.03 5.42 18.93
C SER A 619 -15.10 5.08 19.96
N ARG A 620 -14.85 5.37 21.25
CA ARG A 620 -15.68 4.91 22.37
C ARG A 620 -16.41 6.03 23.11
N GLU A 621 -15.85 7.24 23.15
CA GLU A 621 -16.39 8.36 23.94
C GLU A 621 -16.99 9.46 23.06
N LEU A 622 -16.38 9.77 21.89
CA LEU A 622 -16.88 10.82 21.00
C LEU A 622 -18.20 10.40 20.33
N GLY A 623 -19.32 10.84 20.89
CA GLY A 623 -20.67 10.41 20.47
C GLY A 623 -20.99 10.60 18.98
N LEU A 624 -20.46 11.63 18.33
CA LEU A 624 -20.69 11.84 16.89
C LEU A 624 -20.06 10.75 16.01
N ASN A 625 -18.97 10.12 16.46
CA ASN A 625 -18.28 9.06 15.70
C ASN A 625 -19.11 7.75 15.60
N TYR A 626 -20.21 7.63 16.35
CA TYR A 626 -21.18 6.56 16.14
C TYR A 626 -21.83 6.65 14.74
N CYS A 627 -22.05 7.87 14.25
CA CYS A 627 -22.42 8.10 12.85
C CYS A 627 -21.18 7.85 11.98
N GLU A 628 -21.29 6.93 11.03
CA GLU A 628 -20.18 6.44 10.23
C GLU A 628 -19.97 7.28 8.95
N ASN A 629 -20.90 8.20 8.64
CA ASN A 629 -20.82 9.13 7.52
C ASN A 629 -21.05 10.62 7.90
N PRO A 630 -20.41 11.14 8.97
CA PRO A 630 -20.71 12.47 9.53
C PRO A 630 -20.31 13.64 8.61
N TRP A 631 -19.49 13.37 7.60
CA TRP A 631 -19.03 14.33 6.61
C TRP A 631 -19.96 14.53 5.43
N GLN A 632 -20.85 13.58 5.14
CA GLN A 632 -21.72 13.68 3.96
C GLN A 632 -22.78 14.76 4.16
N GLY A 633 -22.91 15.65 3.17
CA GLY A 633 -23.82 16.80 3.19
C GLY A 633 -23.23 18.07 3.80
N SER A 634 -21.93 18.08 4.14
CA SER A 634 -21.22 19.28 4.55
C SER A 634 -20.74 20.05 3.31
N PHE A 635 -21.22 21.29 3.13
CA PHE A 635 -20.91 22.08 1.94
C PHE A 635 -19.40 22.26 1.68
N VAL A 636 -18.61 22.51 2.71
CA VAL A 636 -17.15 22.67 2.57
C VAL A 636 -16.47 21.35 2.23
N VAL A 637 -16.99 20.22 2.73
CA VAL A 637 -16.45 18.90 2.41
C VAL A 637 -16.73 18.56 0.94
N ASP A 638 -17.94 18.81 0.48
CA ASP A 638 -18.35 18.53 -0.90
C ASP A 638 -17.51 19.38 -1.87
N GLU A 639 -17.36 20.67 -1.60
CA GLU A 639 -16.52 21.59 -2.40
C GLU A 639 -15.04 21.19 -2.37
N LEU A 640 -14.47 20.91 -1.20
CA LEU A 640 -13.08 20.45 -1.08
C LEU A 640 -12.86 19.13 -1.83
N THR A 641 -13.83 18.21 -1.80
CA THR A 641 -13.72 16.92 -2.51
C THR A 641 -13.58 17.14 -4.02
N ASP A 642 -14.36 18.04 -4.60
CA ASP A 642 -14.28 18.35 -6.03
C ASP A 642 -13.01 19.14 -6.38
N LEU A 643 -12.60 20.11 -5.54
CA LEU A 643 -11.37 20.88 -5.73
C LEU A 643 -10.12 20.00 -5.72
N VAL A 644 -10.04 19.09 -4.74
CA VAL A 644 -8.92 18.16 -4.60
C VAL A 644 -8.91 17.13 -5.73
N GLU A 645 -10.08 16.60 -6.13
CA GLU A 645 -10.18 15.68 -7.27
C GLU A 645 -9.65 16.30 -8.57
N GLU A 646 -10.09 17.52 -8.91
CA GLU A 646 -9.61 18.20 -10.13
C GLU A 646 -8.12 18.59 -10.02
N ALA A 647 -7.64 18.95 -8.84
CA ALA A 647 -6.21 19.22 -8.62
C ALA A 647 -5.35 17.97 -8.86
N VAL A 648 -5.81 16.80 -8.43
CA VAL A 648 -5.17 15.51 -8.71
C VAL A 648 -5.20 15.19 -10.21
N PHE A 649 -6.32 15.42 -10.90
CA PHE A 649 -6.40 15.20 -12.35
C PHE A 649 -5.44 16.10 -13.14
N LYS A 650 -5.29 17.37 -12.76
CA LYS A 650 -4.28 18.24 -13.37
C LYS A 650 -2.86 17.72 -13.15
N GLU A 651 -2.59 17.10 -11.99
CA GLU A 651 -1.28 16.51 -11.73
C GLU A 651 -1.06 15.24 -12.55
N PHE A 652 -2.09 14.40 -12.73
CA PHE A 652 -2.06 13.25 -13.65
C PHE A 652 -1.70 13.67 -15.08
N ASP A 653 -2.27 14.77 -15.56
CA ASP A 653 -1.97 15.32 -16.89
C ASP A 653 -0.47 15.69 -17.01
N ARG A 654 0.07 16.42 -16.01
CA ARG A 654 1.51 16.79 -15.97
C ARG A 654 2.44 15.59 -15.95
N ILE A 655 2.10 14.54 -15.21
CA ILE A 655 2.89 13.30 -15.15
C ILE A 655 2.79 12.57 -16.50
N SER A 656 1.60 12.52 -17.12
CA SER A 656 1.41 11.87 -18.41
C SER A 656 2.21 12.52 -19.53
N GLU A 657 2.28 13.85 -19.57
CA GLU A 657 3.11 14.62 -20.53
C GLU A 657 4.60 14.29 -20.44
N ARG A 658 5.06 13.75 -19.31
CA ARG A 658 6.45 13.34 -19.05
C ARG A 658 6.69 11.85 -19.32
N GLY A 659 5.74 11.14 -19.92
CA GLY A 659 5.85 9.71 -20.19
C GLY A 659 5.37 8.82 -19.04
N GLY A 660 4.41 9.30 -18.25
CA GLY A 660 3.89 8.58 -17.08
C GLY A 660 4.84 8.66 -15.89
N VAL A 661 4.58 7.86 -14.84
CA VAL A 661 5.35 7.92 -13.59
C VAL A 661 6.84 7.64 -13.81
N LEU A 662 7.17 6.63 -14.61
CA LEU A 662 8.56 6.23 -14.87
C LEU A 662 9.32 7.31 -15.65
N GLY A 663 8.72 7.89 -16.70
CA GLY A 663 9.35 8.99 -17.44
C GLY A 663 9.47 10.29 -16.61
N ALA A 664 8.51 10.55 -15.72
CA ALA A 664 8.61 11.62 -14.75
C ALA A 664 9.75 11.39 -13.73
N MET A 665 9.99 10.15 -13.30
CA MET A 665 11.11 9.78 -12.44
C MET A 665 12.46 9.93 -13.15
N ASP A 666 12.55 9.58 -14.44
CA ASP A 666 13.77 9.78 -15.24
C ASP A 666 14.18 11.27 -15.33
N THR A 667 13.21 12.18 -15.27
CA THR A 667 13.43 13.64 -15.25
C THR A 667 13.41 14.24 -13.85
N MET A 668 13.35 13.42 -12.80
CA MET A 668 13.31 13.84 -11.40
C MET A 668 12.13 14.74 -11.03
N TYR A 669 11.02 14.66 -11.77
CA TYR A 669 9.90 15.59 -11.60
C TYR A 669 9.29 15.51 -10.19
N GLN A 670 8.91 14.32 -9.74
CA GLN A 670 8.29 14.14 -8.43
C GLN A 670 9.24 14.60 -7.32
N ARG A 671 10.50 14.16 -7.38
CA ARG A 671 11.51 14.50 -6.38
C ARG A 671 11.78 16.00 -6.31
N GLY A 672 11.94 16.65 -7.46
CA GLY A 672 12.13 18.10 -7.56
C GLY A 672 10.94 18.85 -6.96
N LYS A 673 9.72 18.46 -7.33
CA LYS A 673 8.50 19.10 -6.80
C LYS A 673 8.34 18.93 -5.28
N ILE A 674 8.65 17.73 -4.75
CA ILE A 674 8.63 17.47 -3.29
C ILE A 674 9.61 18.41 -2.58
N GLN A 675 10.82 18.59 -3.12
CA GLN A 675 11.84 19.47 -2.55
C GLN A 675 11.42 20.94 -2.61
N GLU A 676 10.83 21.39 -3.72
CA GLU A 676 10.29 22.74 -3.88
C GLU A 676 9.18 23.03 -2.85
N GLU A 677 8.23 22.12 -2.69
CA GLU A 677 7.14 22.23 -1.71
C GLU A 677 7.68 22.21 -0.27
N SER A 678 8.68 21.36 0.00
CA SER A 678 9.35 21.30 1.29
C SER A 678 10.02 22.63 1.65
N LEU A 679 10.78 23.19 0.70
CA LEU A 679 11.46 24.48 0.89
C LEU A 679 10.47 25.62 1.09
N TYR A 680 9.36 25.60 0.36
CA TYR A 680 8.28 26.57 0.53
C TYR A 680 7.70 26.52 1.95
N TYR A 681 7.37 25.33 2.46
CA TYR A 681 6.90 25.15 3.82
C TYR A 681 7.93 25.62 4.87
N GLU A 682 9.19 25.17 4.78
CA GLU A 682 10.21 25.55 5.77
C GLU A 682 10.48 27.07 5.74
N SER A 683 10.47 27.70 4.56
CA SER A 683 10.59 29.16 4.43
C SER A 683 9.49 29.88 5.20
N LYS A 684 8.24 29.45 5.04
CA LYS A 684 7.08 30.05 5.74
C LYS A 684 7.07 29.78 7.24
N LYS A 685 7.56 28.62 7.65
CA LYS A 685 7.73 28.27 9.05
C LYS A 685 8.79 29.15 9.71
N HIS A 686 9.92 29.40 9.03
CA HIS A 686 11.00 30.23 9.55
C HIS A 686 10.68 31.72 9.55
N ASP A 687 10.01 32.23 8.50
CA ASP A 687 9.63 33.65 8.42
C ASP A 687 8.38 34.00 9.26
N GLY A 688 7.66 32.99 9.77
CA GLY A 688 6.48 33.14 10.61
C GLY A 688 5.17 33.41 9.86
N SER A 689 5.19 33.45 8.52
CA SER A 689 4.00 33.60 7.69
C SER A 689 3.09 32.37 7.70
N TYR A 690 3.61 31.21 8.12
CA TYR A 690 2.81 30.04 8.50
C TYR A 690 2.87 29.82 10.02
N PRO A 691 1.79 30.09 10.76
CA PRO A 691 1.81 30.06 12.21
C PRO A 691 1.88 28.63 12.77
N LEU A 692 2.87 28.37 13.61
CA LEU A 692 3.06 27.13 14.35
C LEU A 692 3.16 27.42 15.84
N VAL A 693 2.10 27.05 16.56
CA VAL A 693 1.95 27.23 18.01
C VAL A 693 3.04 26.47 18.77
N GLY A 694 3.80 27.17 19.62
CA GLY A 694 4.94 26.64 20.36
C GLY A 694 6.26 26.62 19.58
N VAL A 695 6.27 27.04 18.30
CA VAL A 695 7.47 27.02 17.44
C VAL A 695 7.84 28.42 16.96
N ASN A 696 6.93 29.14 16.32
CA ASN A 696 7.17 30.51 15.83
C ASN A 696 6.13 31.53 16.34
N THR A 697 5.07 31.07 16.99
CA THR A 697 4.06 31.88 17.66
C THR A 697 3.59 31.19 18.94
N PHE A 698 3.02 31.95 19.89
CA PHE A 698 2.63 31.45 21.22
C PHE A 698 3.79 30.70 21.92
N LEU A 699 4.95 31.38 21.99
CA LEU A 699 6.14 30.82 22.63
C LEU A 699 6.04 30.87 24.16
N PRO A 700 6.62 29.88 24.87
CA PRO A 700 6.72 29.92 26.32
C PRO A 700 7.53 31.13 26.78
N LYS A 701 7.22 31.62 28.00
CA LYS A 701 8.14 32.54 28.68
C LYS A 701 9.36 31.74 29.12
N LYS A 702 10.52 32.40 29.17
CA LYS A 702 11.76 31.80 29.67
C LYS A 702 11.56 31.18 31.07
N GLY A 703 11.91 29.91 31.25
CA GLY A 703 11.70 29.13 32.47
C GLY A 703 10.29 28.53 32.62
N GLN A 704 9.47 28.58 31.56
CA GLN A 704 8.15 27.94 31.48
C GLN A 704 8.05 27.03 30.24
N GLU A 705 9.18 26.71 29.61
CA GLU A 705 9.24 25.70 28.57
C GLU A 705 8.83 24.34 29.15
N ASP A 706 8.17 23.49 28.36
CA ASP A 706 7.94 22.09 28.72
C ASP A 706 9.26 21.45 29.21
N GLU A 707 9.32 21.08 30.49
CA GLU A 707 10.52 20.50 31.11
C GLU A 707 10.76 19.08 30.60
N VAL A 708 11.66 18.91 29.62
CA VAL A 708 12.10 17.61 29.11
C VAL A 708 13.31 17.11 29.91
N HIS A 709 13.20 17.01 31.25
CA HIS A 709 14.37 16.71 32.09
C HIS A 709 14.73 15.23 32.19
N ASP A 710 13.82 14.29 31.90
CA ASP A 710 14.07 12.84 31.99
C ASP A 710 13.32 12.04 30.90
N LEU A 711 13.45 12.41 29.62
CA LEU A 711 12.83 11.62 28.55
C LEU A 711 13.65 10.35 28.30
N GLU A 712 13.07 9.19 28.63
CA GLU A 712 13.70 7.89 28.38
C GLU A 712 13.89 7.69 26.87
N LEU A 713 15.15 7.68 26.42
CA LEU A 713 15.48 7.37 25.04
C LEU A 713 15.50 5.86 24.87
N ILE A 714 14.58 5.34 24.05
CA ILE A 714 14.62 3.93 23.72
C ILE A 714 15.65 3.73 22.60
N ARG A 715 16.63 2.86 22.89
CA ARG A 715 17.74 2.46 22.00
C ARG A 715 18.09 0.99 22.24
N SER A 716 18.80 0.39 21.30
CA SER A 716 19.40 -0.93 21.46
C SER A 716 20.60 -0.89 22.42
N SER A 717 20.67 -1.81 23.37
CA SER A 717 21.84 -2.01 24.25
C SER A 717 22.99 -2.74 23.54
N GLU A 718 24.19 -2.66 24.10
CA GLU A 718 25.37 -3.39 23.59
C GLU A 718 25.14 -4.91 23.55
N ALA A 719 24.52 -5.46 24.61
CA ALA A 719 24.21 -6.87 24.69
C ALA A 719 23.24 -7.31 23.57
N GLU A 720 22.18 -6.54 23.35
CA GLU A 720 21.21 -6.82 22.28
C GLU A 720 21.86 -6.84 20.88
N LYS A 721 22.83 -5.95 20.62
CA LYS A 721 23.57 -5.93 19.35
C LYS A 721 24.48 -7.14 19.20
N GLN A 722 25.22 -7.49 20.25
CA GLN A 722 26.12 -8.64 20.23
C GLN A 722 25.35 -9.96 20.08
N ASP A 723 24.16 -10.05 20.69
CA ASP A 723 23.25 -11.20 20.54
C ASP A 723 22.83 -11.35 19.07
N GLN A 724 22.44 -10.27 18.40
CA GLN A 724 22.05 -10.31 16.98
C GLN A 724 23.20 -10.73 16.05
N ILE A 725 24.42 -10.23 16.29
CA ILE A 725 25.62 -10.62 15.53
C ILE A 725 25.94 -12.11 15.76
N SER A 726 25.84 -12.57 17.01
CA SER A 726 26.08 -13.97 17.37
C SER A 726 25.03 -14.89 16.74
N HIS A 727 23.76 -14.47 16.71
CA HIS A 727 22.68 -15.21 16.07
C HIS A 727 22.89 -15.39 14.57
N VAL A 728 23.15 -14.31 13.82
CA VAL A 728 23.35 -14.42 12.36
C VAL A 728 24.61 -15.24 12.03
N THR A 729 25.65 -15.14 12.85
CA THR A 729 26.87 -15.94 12.70
C THR A 729 26.59 -17.43 12.94
N ALA A 730 25.84 -17.76 13.99
CA ALA A 730 25.43 -19.13 14.29
C ALA A 730 24.49 -19.70 13.21
N PHE A 731 23.56 -18.89 12.70
CA PHE A 731 22.67 -19.26 11.60
C PHE A 731 23.48 -19.64 10.35
N ARG A 732 24.41 -18.77 9.93
CA ARG A 732 25.31 -19.04 8.79
C ARG A 732 26.13 -20.32 9.01
N GLY A 733 26.69 -20.50 10.21
CA GLY A 733 27.45 -21.71 10.54
C GLY A 733 26.63 -22.99 10.49
N ASN A 734 25.36 -22.94 10.91
CA ASN A 734 24.46 -24.10 10.90
C ASN A 734 24.04 -24.54 9.48
N HIS A 735 24.06 -23.62 8.51
CA HIS A 735 23.58 -23.80 7.14
C HIS A 735 24.70 -23.71 6.07
N ASP A 736 25.97 -23.68 6.47
CA ASP A 736 27.13 -23.47 5.58
C ASP A 736 27.18 -24.47 4.40
N SER A 737 26.84 -25.74 4.65
CA SER A 737 26.89 -26.80 3.63
C SER A 737 25.90 -26.64 2.48
N GLU A 738 24.79 -25.92 2.69
CA GLU A 738 23.70 -25.76 1.72
C GLU A 738 23.60 -24.33 1.16
N SER A 739 24.10 -23.34 1.92
CA SER A 739 24.06 -21.91 1.62
C SER A 739 24.55 -21.58 0.20
N ALA A 740 25.73 -22.09 -0.21
CA ALA A 740 26.32 -21.76 -1.51
C ALA A 740 25.52 -22.33 -2.68
N ALA A 741 24.86 -23.47 -2.50
CA ALA A 741 24.04 -24.08 -3.56
C ALA A 741 22.71 -23.34 -3.74
N ALA A 742 22.08 -22.90 -2.65
CA ALA A 742 20.86 -22.09 -2.71
C ALA A 742 21.10 -20.72 -3.38
N ILE A 743 22.20 -20.04 -3.02
CA ILE A 743 22.57 -18.76 -3.65
C ILE A 743 22.79 -18.90 -5.16
N ARG A 744 23.50 -19.95 -5.61
CA ARG A 744 23.70 -20.19 -7.04
C ARG A 744 22.37 -20.38 -7.77
N ARG A 745 21.44 -21.18 -7.22
CA ARG A 745 20.10 -21.35 -7.80
C ARG A 745 19.34 -20.04 -7.88
N LEU A 746 19.35 -19.23 -6.81
CA LEU A 746 18.72 -17.91 -6.80
C LEU A 746 19.27 -17.01 -7.91
N GLN A 747 20.59 -16.99 -8.09
CA GLN A 747 21.24 -16.23 -9.16
C GLN A 747 20.91 -16.76 -10.56
N GLU A 748 20.88 -18.08 -10.74
CA GLU A 748 20.48 -18.73 -11.99
C GLU A 748 19.03 -18.38 -12.35
N VAL A 749 18.10 -18.47 -11.40
CA VAL A 749 16.69 -18.09 -11.58
C VAL A 749 16.56 -16.61 -11.94
N ALA A 750 17.29 -15.72 -11.25
CA ALA A 750 17.27 -14.30 -11.53
C ALA A 750 17.79 -13.99 -12.96
N ARG A 751 18.92 -14.58 -13.36
CA ARG A 751 19.51 -14.44 -14.71
C ARG A 751 18.61 -15.02 -15.80
N ALA A 752 18.01 -16.17 -15.55
CA ALA A 752 17.05 -16.82 -16.44
C ALA A 752 15.69 -16.11 -16.50
N ARG A 753 15.52 -15.03 -15.71
CA ARG A 753 14.26 -14.26 -15.59
C ARG A 753 13.07 -15.12 -15.12
N GLY A 754 13.35 -16.16 -14.33
CA GLY A 754 12.32 -16.91 -13.61
C GLY A 754 11.74 -16.13 -12.43
N ASN A 755 10.79 -16.74 -11.71
CA ASN A 755 10.18 -16.15 -10.54
C ASN A 755 11.17 -16.18 -9.35
N VAL A 756 11.69 -15.01 -8.98
CA VAL A 756 12.69 -14.88 -7.91
C VAL A 756 12.08 -15.13 -6.54
N PHE A 757 10.82 -14.73 -6.32
CA PHE A 757 10.16 -14.92 -5.03
C PHE A 757 9.89 -16.40 -4.71
N GLU A 758 9.58 -17.20 -5.73
CA GLU A 758 9.45 -18.65 -5.59
C GLU A 758 10.75 -19.30 -5.09
N GLU A 759 11.91 -18.96 -5.66
CA GLU A 759 13.20 -19.48 -5.17
C GLU A 759 13.59 -18.87 -3.80
N LEU A 760 13.17 -17.62 -3.52
CA LEU A 760 13.38 -17.02 -2.20
C LEU A 760 12.68 -17.83 -1.10
N MET A 761 11.49 -18.39 -1.34
CA MET A 761 10.79 -19.25 -0.36
C MET A 761 11.62 -20.46 0.07
N HIS A 762 12.57 -20.91 -0.75
CA HIS A 762 13.53 -21.97 -0.44
C HIS A 762 14.83 -21.41 0.14
N THR A 763 15.40 -20.39 -0.50
CA THR A 763 16.72 -19.83 -0.16
C THR A 763 16.76 -19.26 1.26
N VAL A 764 15.67 -18.63 1.72
CA VAL A 764 15.61 -18.03 3.06
C VAL A 764 15.75 -19.02 4.22
N LYS A 765 15.60 -20.32 3.96
CA LYS A 765 15.75 -21.37 4.98
C LYS A 765 17.20 -21.58 5.40
N SER A 766 18.15 -21.26 4.51
CA SER A 766 19.58 -21.53 4.66
C SER A 766 20.48 -20.30 4.55
N ASN A 767 19.91 -19.13 4.27
CA ASN A 767 20.67 -17.93 3.95
C ASN A 767 20.13 -16.72 4.71
N SER A 768 21.05 -15.91 5.24
CA SER A 768 20.72 -14.65 5.90
C SER A 768 20.31 -13.57 4.89
N LEU A 769 19.72 -12.50 5.40
CA LEU A 769 19.28 -11.35 4.61
C LEU A 769 20.44 -10.76 3.79
N GLY A 770 21.59 -10.51 4.42
CA GLY A 770 22.79 -9.97 3.77
C GLY A 770 23.35 -10.88 2.69
N GLN A 771 23.37 -12.21 2.92
CA GLN A 771 23.80 -13.17 1.90
C GLN A 771 22.91 -13.13 0.65
N ILE A 772 21.60 -13.03 0.84
CA ILE A 772 20.61 -12.97 -0.25
C ILE A 772 20.74 -11.66 -1.02
N SER A 773 20.80 -10.52 -0.32
CA SER A 773 20.93 -9.20 -0.95
C SER A 773 22.22 -9.10 -1.78
N ALA A 774 23.36 -9.49 -1.20
CA ALA A 774 24.65 -9.48 -1.89
C ALA A 774 24.62 -10.33 -3.17
N ALA A 775 24.05 -11.54 -3.10
CA ALA A 775 23.91 -12.40 -4.27
C ALA A 775 23.03 -11.79 -5.38
N LEU A 776 21.98 -11.06 -4.99
CA LEU A 776 21.08 -10.41 -5.94
C LEU A 776 21.66 -9.11 -6.50
N TYR A 777 22.56 -8.42 -5.81
CA TYR A 777 23.30 -7.28 -6.38
C TYR A 777 24.12 -7.70 -7.62
N GLU A 778 24.71 -8.91 -7.59
CA GLU A 778 25.50 -9.44 -8.72
C GLU A 778 24.68 -9.75 -9.98
N VAL A 779 23.35 -9.90 -9.86
CA VAL A 779 22.47 -10.37 -10.96
C VAL A 779 21.26 -9.49 -11.25
N GLY A 780 20.92 -8.56 -10.35
CA GLY A 780 19.84 -7.58 -10.51
C GLY A 780 20.33 -6.14 -10.45
N GLY A 781 21.59 -5.92 -10.09
CA GLY A 781 22.23 -4.62 -10.00
C GLY A 781 21.87 -3.85 -8.73
N GLU A 782 22.86 -3.13 -8.21
CA GLU A 782 22.66 -2.15 -7.15
C GLU A 782 21.91 -0.91 -7.67
N TYR A 783 21.18 -0.26 -6.77
CA TYR A 783 20.54 1.01 -7.05
C TYR A 783 21.59 2.09 -7.38
N ARG A 784 21.46 2.71 -8.55
CA ARG A 784 22.23 3.89 -8.91
C ARG A 784 21.48 5.13 -8.42
N ARG A 785 22.10 5.89 -7.51
CA ARG A 785 21.58 7.20 -7.13
C ARG A 785 21.60 8.09 -8.37
N ASN A 786 20.43 8.51 -8.81
CA ASN A 786 20.24 9.33 -10.02
C ASN A 786 20.52 10.84 -9.77
N MET A 787 21.38 11.18 -8.80
CA MET A 787 21.87 12.54 -8.54
C MET A 787 23.39 12.63 -8.67
#